data_AF-B8FEB9-F1
#
_entry.id   AF-B8FEB9-F1
#
_cell.length_a   1.000
_cell.length_b   1.000
_cell.length_c   1.000
_cell.angle_alpha   90.00
_cell.angle_beta   90.00
_cell.angle_gamma   90.00
#
_symmetry.space_group_name_H-M   'P 1'
#
loop_
_entity.id
_entity.type
_entity.pdbx_description
1 polymer ?
#
loop_
_entity_poly.entity_id
_entity_poly.type
_entity_poly.pdbx_seq_one_letter_code
_entity_poly.pdbx_strand_id
1 'polypeptide(L)'
;MQVPRDISRESLGGAPGTRVPQPITVNGRGEVSNAIGNLGKSVGSLADVLARRDVERREEEDERASFEASIAFDDFTRTAYHSMVNLRGADAIGIVDNAKKTFHEKIREIKSGLANPRQQKTFNTLAESHSGTILDKLATHEVKQEWQRKADTLDASLISKENKVRDLALEGSPEEAAAEMRLHLDMIERFYPGIDTTRDRNKAGNALLKAYLNEVVEKYPQEITQAAGIFEASFMEDGEEIGFNGRLPAEDMARLLARADQKMKLERDRNMKLVKQQVSQLAKDDLASLRNTGEGRPDALDTITALMGPEAAALHADDQRYAKKQFTVSRSLETATPAEAMRILDGLKPAPGEYGFARNQDFYDWAVSFHEKEMRQDIAEAKDEVEAIMQDDLASLLYTGKGVPGAVDTIRARIGDKTADQHAEKQAIALERYGAVQALKTATPEQANEILEALTPIAGAPGFAEDQDLFEYAVSTYQGIAKALTTDPAGYAASVLDEEDRTSEQIIEEQRRLGVPEHSVSVLPKAQAMSIVTALESSGNLADSMVALQQQYGPENWPIVYRDLVNAGLSPETQVLASMDMPEQATARKVIGEGVRTGEKAMKELLGSEANIISASIDDAVTEEMQEFNQTFLGGGYSRERFKQLEGYTRAVKLGIMAMVAKEGVEVKDAAKEVVSAVFNSQYEYPEINGYKFRVPVTYDQRLIERRAKFAVKKMSDNIQVLVPSAAYSEIPEERQKEVYVQSLRDSGYWVTNETETGLVMFNQLGEPVLFDNGDRYEILFENMVNPPIGIAFKVSGRTE
;
A
#
# COMPACT_ATOMS: atom_id res chain seq x y z
N MET A 1 59.85 77.67 -25.34
CA MET A 1 58.79 78.47 -24.70
C MET A 1 58.76 78.12 -23.21
N GLN A 2 59.04 79.14 -22.41
CA GLN A 2 59.14 79.36 -20.94
C GLN A 2 59.00 78.13 -19.98
N VAL A 3 60.00 77.59 -19.25
CA VAL A 3 61.05 78.09 -18.29
C VAL A 3 60.47 78.29 -16.85
N PRO A 4 61.15 77.97 -15.70
CA PRO A 4 62.09 76.86 -15.39
C PRO A 4 62.24 76.45 -13.86
N ARG A 5 63.28 75.64 -13.58
CA ARG A 5 64.21 75.57 -12.39
C ARG A 5 63.85 74.70 -11.16
N ASP A 6 64.63 73.66 -10.81
CA ASP A 6 65.93 73.62 -10.06
C ASP A 6 65.72 74.00 -8.57
N ILE A 7 66.10 73.26 -7.50
CA ILE A 7 67.44 72.85 -7.03
C ILE A 7 67.33 71.91 -5.79
N SER A 8 68.31 70.99 -5.70
CA SER A 8 68.89 70.11 -4.65
C SER A 8 68.63 70.20 -3.12
N ARG A 9 68.94 69.02 -2.50
CA ARG A 9 69.77 68.74 -1.29
C ARG A 9 69.16 68.66 0.13
N GLU A 10 69.45 67.51 0.75
CA GLU A 10 69.88 67.23 2.15
C GLU A 10 69.35 68.11 3.30
N SER A 11 68.75 67.48 4.32
CA SER A 11 69.36 67.43 5.66
C SER A 11 68.56 66.60 6.67
N LEU A 12 69.31 65.76 7.39
CA LEU A 12 68.98 65.16 8.68
C LEU A 12 68.64 66.21 9.76
N GLY A 13 67.78 65.80 10.70
CA GLY A 13 68.07 66.01 12.13
C GLY A 13 67.30 67.11 12.86
N GLY A 14 66.88 66.76 14.08
CA GLY A 14 66.80 67.71 15.19
C GLY A 14 65.40 68.08 15.65
N ALA A 15 65.01 67.53 16.82
CA ALA A 15 63.87 67.94 17.63
C ALA A 15 63.84 69.47 17.89
N PRO A 16 62.69 70.05 18.29
CA PRO A 16 62.49 70.21 19.74
C PRO A 16 61.01 70.26 20.21
N GLY A 17 60.83 70.06 21.52
CA GLY A 17 59.99 70.97 22.30
C GLY A 17 58.54 70.56 22.52
N THR A 18 58.32 70.01 23.71
CA THR A 18 57.04 69.90 24.42
C THR A 18 56.23 71.20 24.42
N ARG A 19 54.97 71.13 23.97
CA ARG A 19 53.88 72.00 24.41
C ARG A 19 52.62 71.20 24.73
N VAL A 20 52.02 71.58 25.84
CA VAL A 20 50.85 71.06 26.54
C VAL A 20 49.64 70.86 25.60
N PRO A 21 48.92 69.73 25.65
CA PRO A 21 47.64 69.59 24.94
C PRO A 21 46.48 70.20 25.74
N GLN A 22 45.62 70.93 25.03
CA GLN A 22 44.31 71.36 25.51
C GLN A 22 43.34 70.17 25.61
N PRO A 23 42.30 70.25 26.47
CA PRO A 23 41.39 69.13 26.69
C PRO A 23 40.47 68.93 25.48
N ILE A 24 40.41 67.68 25.02
CA ILE A 24 39.46 67.20 24.01
C ILE A 24 38.10 67.02 24.68
N THR A 25 37.11 67.79 24.24
CA THR A 25 35.70 67.58 24.59
C THR A 25 35.17 66.40 23.76
N VAL A 26 35.00 65.24 24.39
CA VAL A 26 34.40 64.04 23.76
C VAL A 26 32.88 64.14 23.90
N ASN A 27 32.19 64.49 22.81
CA ASN A 27 30.76 64.24 22.65
C ASN A 27 30.56 62.84 22.05
N GLY A 28 30.56 61.81 22.90
CA GLY A 28 30.46 60.40 22.51
C GLY A 28 29.31 59.67 23.21
N ARG A 29 28.09 60.22 23.19
CA ARG A 29 26.88 59.50 23.67
C ARG A 29 26.16 58.71 22.57
N GLY A 30 26.46 58.96 21.29
CA GLY A 30 25.83 58.26 20.16
C GLY A 30 26.42 56.88 19.86
N GLU A 31 27.73 56.70 20.02
CA GLU A 31 28.42 55.47 19.61
C GLU A 31 28.24 54.31 20.61
N VAL A 32 28.18 54.61 21.91
CA VAL A 32 27.90 53.62 22.95
C VAL A 32 26.45 53.12 22.88
N SER A 33 25.50 53.99 22.51
CA SER A 33 24.10 53.60 22.32
C SER A 33 23.89 52.68 21.13
N ASN A 34 24.65 52.88 20.04
CA ASN A 34 24.60 52.01 18.85
C ASN A 34 25.30 50.67 19.10
N ALA A 35 26.39 50.64 19.87
CA ALA A 35 27.06 49.40 20.28
C ALA A 35 26.17 48.54 21.20
N ILE A 36 25.50 49.15 22.18
CA ILE A 36 24.56 48.45 23.08
C ILE A 36 23.30 47.99 22.31
N GLY A 37 22.80 48.80 21.39
CA GLY A 37 21.67 48.42 20.52
C GLY A 37 21.98 47.25 19.59
N ASN A 38 23.20 47.17 19.05
CA ASN A 38 23.64 46.04 18.23
C ASN A 38 23.90 44.78 19.07
N LEU A 39 24.43 44.92 20.30
CA LEU A 39 24.58 43.81 21.23
C LEU A 39 23.22 43.21 21.64
N GLY A 40 22.22 44.05 21.90
CA GLY A 40 20.85 43.63 22.19
C GLY A 40 20.18 42.87 21.04
N LYS A 41 20.44 43.26 19.79
CA LYS A 41 19.96 42.54 18.59
C LYS A 41 20.63 41.17 18.43
N SER A 42 21.94 41.07 18.68
CA SER A 42 22.65 39.78 18.64
C SER A 42 22.22 38.83 19.76
N VAL A 43 21.98 39.33 20.97
CA VAL A 43 21.48 38.52 22.09
C VAL A 43 20.02 38.09 21.86
N GLY A 44 19.18 38.96 21.28
CA GLY A 44 17.83 38.60 20.83
C GLY A 44 17.83 37.51 19.77
N SER A 45 18.71 37.60 18.76
CA SER A 45 18.83 36.57 17.73
C SER A 45 19.33 35.21 18.26
N LEU A 46 20.18 35.22 19.29
CA LEU A 46 20.66 33.99 19.94
C LEU A 46 19.55 33.35 20.79
N ALA A 47 18.74 34.17 21.47
CA ALA A 47 17.57 33.69 22.21
C ALA A 47 16.51 33.09 21.27
N ASP A 48 16.30 33.69 20.09
CA ASP A 48 15.39 33.15 19.06
C ASP A 48 15.91 31.83 18.46
N VAL A 49 17.23 31.70 18.25
CA VAL A 49 17.85 30.45 17.77
C VAL A 49 17.76 29.34 18.82
N LEU A 50 18.00 29.65 20.10
CA LEU A 50 17.85 28.68 21.19
C LEU A 50 16.39 28.29 21.39
N ALA A 51 15.45 29.23 21.27
CA ALA A 51 14.03 28.95 21.33
C ALA A 51 13.56 28.06 20.16
N ARG A 52 14.08 28.27 18.94
CA ARG A 52 13.80 27.40 17.79
C ARG A 52 14.35 26.00 17.98
N ARG A 53 15.59 25.87 18.46
CA ARG A 53 16.22 24.56 18.72
C ARG A 53 15.51 23.78 19.82
N ASP A 54 15.00 24.46 20.85
CA ASP A 54 14.17 23.83 21.88
C ASP A 54 12.79 23.41 21.37
N VAL A 55 12.24 24.10 20.36
CA VAL A 55 11.01 23.68 19.67
C VAL A 55 11.28 22.47 18.78
N GLU A 56 12.32 22.49 17.96
CA GLU A 56 12.72 21.36 17.10
C GLU A 56 12.98 20.09 17.90
N ARG A 57 13.74 20.18 19.00
CA ARG A 57 13.97 19.02 19.89
C ARG A 57 12.68 18.44 20.46
N ARG A 58 11.71 19.30 20.83
CA ARG A 58 10.39 18.85 21.30
C ARG A 58 9.58 18.22 20.17
N GLU A 59 9.69 18.72 18.95
CA GLU A 59 9.04 18.13 17.78
C GLU A 59 9.64 16.76 17.43
N GLU A 60 10.97 16.59 17.48
CA GLU A 60 11.63 15.30 17.29
C GLU A 60 11.26 14.28 18.38
N GLU A 61 11.23 14.69 19.64
CA GLU A 61 10.77 13.84 20.76
C GLU A 61 9.30 13.43 20.59
N ASP A 62 8.47 14.34 20.06
CA ASP A 62 7.05 14.09 19.78
C ASP A 62 6.81 13.14 18.61
N GLU A 63 7.58 13.30 17.53
CA GLU A 63 7.53 12.43 16.37
C GLU A 63 8.03 11.02 16.72
N ARG A 64 9.13 10.93 17.48
CA ARG A 64 9.67 9.65 17.95
C ARG A 64 8.68 8.91 18.85
N ALA A 65 8.08 9.59 19.83
CA ALA A 65 7.09 8.97 20.72
C ALA A 65 5.83 8.51 19.94
N SER A 66 5.40 9.28 18.94
CA SER A 66 4.28 8.91 18.06
C SER A 66 4.63 7.71 17.15
N PHE A 67 5.86 7.64 16.67
CA PHE A 67 6.38 6.54 15.86
C PHE A 67 6.52 5.24 16.66
N GLU A 68 7.08 5.29 17.86
CA GLU A 68 7.19 4.13 18.76
C GLU A 68 5.79 3.60 19.15
N ALA A 69 4.83 4.49 19.42
CA ALA A 69 3.43 4.12 19.65
C ALA A 69 2.77 3.48 18.42
N SER A 70 3.11 3.94 17.21
CA SER A 70 2.65 3.35 15.95
C SER A 70 3.19 1.92 15.77
N ILE A 71 4.49 1.68 15.98
CA ILE A 71 5.10 0.35 15.91
C ILE A 71 4.42 -0.61 16.90
N ALA A 72 4.20 -0.16 18.14
CA ALA A 72 3.55 -0.99 19.17
C ALA A 72 2.10 -1.34 18.80
N PHE A 73 1.37 -0.41 18.16
CA PHE A 73 0.02 -0.68 17.68
C PHE A 73 0.02 -1.61 16.46
N ASP A 74 0.98 -1.48 15.56
CA ASP A 74 1.09 -2.33 14.37
C ASP A 74 1.42 -3.78 14.74
N ASP A 75 2.34 -4.01 15.68
CA ASP A 75 2.66 -5.34 16.19
C ASP A 75 1.45 -5.99 16.90
N PHE A 76 0.73 -5.21 17.71
CA PHE A 76 -0.51 -5.64 18.34
C PHE A 76 -1.57 -6.01 17.30
N THR A 77 -1.80 -5.16 16.30
CA THR A 77 -2.84 -5.40 15.30
C THR A 77 -2.53 -6.61 14.43
N ARG A 78 -1.27 -6.84 14.06
CA ARG A 78 -0.81 -8.05 13.36
C ARG A 78 -1.08 -9.30 14.20
N THR A 79 -0.70 -9.28 15.48
CA THR A 79 -0.88 -10.41 16.40
C THR A 79 -2.37 -10.70 16.66
N ALA A 80 -3.15 -9.65 16.93
CA ALA A 80 -4.59 -9.74 17.14
C ALA A 80 -5.28 -10.30 15.89
N TYR A 81 -4.97 -9.74 14.71
CA TYR A 81 -5.52 -10.20 13.44
C TYR A 81 -5.23 -11.69 13.20
N HIS A 82 -3.98 -12.12 13.35
CA HIS A 82 -3.61 -13.52 13.14
C HIS A 82 -4.31 -14.47 14.12
N SER A 83 -4.43 -14.11 15.40
CA SER A 83 -5.16 -14.93 16.36
C SER A 83 -6.65 -15.05 16.02
N MET A 84 -7.24 -13.97 15.50
CA MET A 84 -8.65 -13.89 15.19
C MET A 84 -9.03 -14.61 13.89
N VAL A 85 -8.27 -14.45 12.80
CA VAL A 85 -8.58 -15.15 11.53
C VAL A 85 -8.38 -16.67 11.59
N ASN A 86 -7.69 -17.16 12.62
CA ASN A 86 -7.55 -18.59 12.87
C ASN A 86 -8.78 -19.22 13.54
N LEU A 87 -9.72 -18.43 14.08
CA LEU A 87 -10.99 -18.94 14.59
C LEU A 87 -11.86 -19.46 13.44
N ARG A 88 -12.57 -20.57 13.69
CA ARG A 88 -13.40 -21.28 12.70
C ARG A 88 -14.79 -21.56 13.25
N GLY A 89 -15.76 -21.68 12.35
CA GLY A 89 -17.13 -22.09 12.70
C GLY A 89 -17.79 -21.13 13.70
N ALA A 90 -18.35 -21.67 14.79
CA ALA A 90 -19.07 -20.89 15.79
C ALA A 90 -18.17 -19.91 16.56
N ASP A 91 -16.89 -20.25 16.77
CA ASP A 91 -15.94 -19.41 17.51
C ASP A 91 -15.54 -18.14 16.74
N ALA A 92 -15.78 -18.11 15.42
CA ALA A 92 -15.53 -16.94 14.58
C ALA A 92 -16.70 -15.95 14.55
N ILE A 93 -17.86 -16.29 15.11
CA ILE A 93 -19.04 -15.42 15.15
C ILE A 93 -18.93 -14.47 16.35
N GLY A 94 -19.14 -13.18 16.12
CA GLY A 94 -18.92 -12.09 17.07
C GLY A 94 -17.46 -11.63 17.15
N ILE A 95 -16.59 -12.09 16.26
CA ILE A 95 -15.17 -11.76 16.28
C ILE A 95 -14.91 -10.28 15.99
N VAL A 96 -15.71 -9.67 15.11
CA VAL A 96 -15.62 -8.24 14.81
C VAL A 96 -15.91 -7.40 16.05
N ASP A 97 -16.93 -7.75 16.82
CA ASP A 97 -17.31 -6.99 18.02
C ASP A 97 -16.28 -7.16 19.15
N ASN A 98 -15.72 -8.37 19.30
CA ASN A 98 -14.62 -8.59 20.22
C ASN A 98 -13.37 -7.81 19.80
N ALA A 99 -13.01 -7.85 18.51
CA ALA A 99 -11.88 -7.10 17.96
C ALA A 99 -12.04 -5.59 18.15
N LYS A 100 -13.23 -5.04 17.88
CA LYS A 100 -13.54 -3.62 18.17
C LYS A 100 -13.26 -3.29 19.63
N LYS A 101 -13.74 -4.11 20.56
CA LYS A 101 -13.52 -3.88 21.99
C LYS A 101 -12.03 -3.91 22.35
N THR A 102 -11.29 -4.92 21.88
CA THR A 102 -9.85 -5.03 22.15
C THR A 102 -9.06 -3.88 21.53
N PHE A 103 -9.38 -3.46 20.30
CA PHE A 103 -8.75 -2.30 19.67
C PHE A 103 -9.00 -1.02 20.48
N HIS A 104 -10.24 -0.76 20.90
CA HIS A 104 -10.56 0.43 21.70
C HIS A 104 -9.83 0.44 23.05
N GLU A 105 -9.70 -0.72 23.70
CA GLU A 105 -8.95 -0.85 24.95
C GLU A 105 -7.46 -0.58 24.74
N LYS A 106 -6.85 -1.14 23.69
CA LYS A 106 -5.42 -0.93 23.40
C LYS A 106 -5.11 0.49 22.94
N ILE A 107 -5.97 1.09 22.10
CA ILE A 107 -5.85 2.49 21.71
C ILE A 107 -5.88 3.38 22.95
N ARG A 108 -6.80 3.12 23.89
CA ARG A 108 -6.87 3.87 25.15
C ARG A 108 -5.60 3.72 26.00
N GLU A 109 -5.07 2.50 26.09
CA GLU A 109 -3.83 2.20 26.80
C GLU A 109 -2.64 2.98 26.22
N ILE A 110 -2.37 2.83 24.91
CA ILE A 110 -1.24 3.48 24.24
C ILE A 110 -1.40 5.00 24.29
N LYS A 111 -2.61 5.51 24.02
CA LYS A 111 -2.92 6.94 24.11
C LYS A 111 -2.63 7.53 25.49
N SER A 112 -2.87 6.78 26.57
CA SER A 112 -2.60 7.25 27.93
C SER A 112 -1.11 7.37 28.25
N GLY A 113 -0.24 6.70 27.50
CA GLY A 113 1.21 6.83 27.58
C GLY A 113 1.79 8.00 26.78
N LEU A 114 1.00 8.66 25.93
CA LEU A 114 1.43 9.79 25.11
C LEU A 114 1.29 11.10 25.89
N ALA A 115 2.40 11.83 26.01
CA ALA A 115 2.57 12.95 26.93
C ALA A 115 1.76 14.20 26.52
N ASN A 116 1.49 14.40 25.23
CA ASN A 116 0.84 15.63 24.76
C ASN A 116 -0.33 15.41 23.78
N PRO A 117 -1.22 16.42 23.63
CA PRO A 117 -2.41 16.31 22.76
C PRO A 117 -2.11 16.12 21.26
N ARG A 118 -0.97 16.61 20.76
CA ARG A 118 -0.57 16.49 19.35
C ARG A 118 -0.16 15.06 19.02
N GLN A 119 0.65 14.43 19.87
CA GLN A 119 0.98 13.00 19.80
C GLN A 119 -0.30 12.15 19.84
N GLN A 120 -1.18 12.43 20.81
CA GLN A 120 -2.44 11.71 20.95
C GLN A 120 -3.35 11.87 19.72
N LYS A 121 -3.39 13.04 19.07
CA LYS A 121 -4.17 13.27 17.86
C LYS A 121 -3.61 12.47 16.68
N THR A 122 -2.30 12.57 16.44
CA THR A 122 -1.60 11.87 15.35
C THR A 122 -1.77 10.35 15.49
N PHE A 123 -1.59 9.82 16.70
CA PHE A 123 -1.82 8.41 17.01
C PHE A 123 -3.28 7.98 16.77
N ASN A 124 -4.28 8.76 17.17
CA ASN A 124 -5.69 8.40 16.95
C ASN A 124 -6.01 8.29 15.46
N THR A 125 -5.55 9.23 14.63
CA THR A 125 -5.79 9.20 13.19
C THR A 125 -5.20 7.93 12.55
N LEU A 126 -3.99 7.55 12.95
CA LEU A 126 -3.35 6.34 12.46
C LEU A 126 -4.07 5.06 12.96
N ALA A 127 -4.43 5.03 14.24
CA ALA A 127 -5.14 3.91 14.84
C ALA A 127 -6.55 3.70 14.27
N GLU A 128 -7.27 4.77 13.96
CA GLU A 128 -8.57 4.73 13.27
C GLU A 128 -8.44 4.14 11.86
N SER A 129 -7.43 4.58 11.09
CA SER A 129 -7.16 4.06 9.75
C SER A 129 -6.82 2.56 9.74
N HIS A 130 -5.91 2.13 10.63
CA HIS A 130 -5.49 0.73 10.72
C HIS A 130 -6.61 -0.18 11.25
N SER A 131 -7.36 0.26 12.26
CA SER A 131 -8.48 -0.54 12.81
C SER A 131 -9.59 -0.73 11.79
N GLY A 132 -9.94 0.28 10.99
CA GLY A 132 -10.93 0.16 9.92
C GLY A 132 -10.60 -0.96 8.93
N THR A 133 -9.37 -0.95 8.41
CA THR A 133 -8.89 -1.96 7.44
C THR A 133 -8.94 -3.39 8.00
N ILE A 134 -8.63 -3.56 9.28
CA ILE A 134 -8.60 -4.89 9.92
C ILE A 134 -10.02 -5.37 10.24
N LEU A 135 -10.89 -4.48 10.71
CA LEU A 135 -12.28 -4.81 11.01
C LEU A 135 -13.03 -5.26 9.75
N ASP A 136 -12.76 -4.65 8.59
CA ASP A 136 -13.35 -5.09 7.32
C ASP A 136 -12.90 -6.50 6.91
N LYS A 137 -11.61 -6.83 7.09
CA LYS A 137 -11.09 -8.18 6.84
C LYS A 137 -11.70 -9.20 7.80
N LEU A 138 -11.84 -8.85 9.08
CA LEU A 138 -12.47 -9.71 10.08
C LEU A 138 -13.97 -9.91 9.81
N ALA A 139 -14.69 -8.87 9.36
CA ALA A 139 -16.09 -8.97 8.97
C ALA A 139 -16.28 -9.91 7.78
N THR A 140 -15.40 -9.81 6.78
CA THR A 140 -15.40 -10.72 5.63
C THR A 140 -15.15 -12.17 6.07
N HIS A 141 -14.21 -12.39 7.00
CA HIS A 141 -13.92 -13.72 7.55
C HIS A 141 -15.09 -14.27 8.38
N GLU A 142 -15.69 -13.46 9.24
CA GLU A 142 -16.86 -13.81 10.06
C GLU A 142 -18.03 -14.26 9.17
N VAL A 143 -18.38 -13.47 8.15
CA VAL A 143 -19.42 -13.81 7.17
C VAL A 143 -19.09 -15.16 6.51
N LYS A 144 -17.85 -15.36 6.05
CA LYS A 144 -17.42 -16.63 5.44
C LYS A 144 -17.58 -17.82 6.39
N GLN A 145 -17.23 -17.66 7.67
CA GLN A 145 -17.39 -18.73 8.67
C GLN A 145 -18.86 -18.99 9.01
N GLU A 146 -19.69 -17.96 9.06
CA GLU A 146 -21.14 -18.11 9.25
C GLU A 146 -21.78 -18.89 8.09
N TRP A 147 -21.38 -18.58 6.84
CA TRP A 147 -21.79 -19.35 5.67
C TRP A 147 -21.35 -20.81 5.74
N GLN A 148 -20.10 -21.07 6.09
CA GLN A 148 -19.60 -22.43 6.25
C GLN A 148 -20.39 -23.19 7.33
N ARG A 149 -20.65 -22.57 8.48
CA ARG A 149 -21.45 -23.18 9.56
C ARG A 149 -22.87 -23.51 9.11
N LYS A 150 -23.51 -22.62 8.34
CA LYS A 150 -24.84 -22.86 7.76
C LYS A 150 -24.81 -24.03 6.78
N ALA A 151 -23.77 -24.13 5.94
CA ALA A 151 -23.56 -25.26 5.04
C ALA A 151 -23.35 -26.58 5.80
N ASP A 152 -22.50 -26.59 6.82
CA ASP A 152 -22.23 -27.81 7.63
C ASP A 152 -23.49 -28.27 8.39
N THR A 153 -24.30 -27.32 8.89
CA THR A 153 -25.59 -27.62 9.54
C THR A 153 -26.59 -28.21 8.55
N LEU A 154 -26.59 -27.70 7.30
CA LEU A 154 -27.42 -28.20 6.22
C LEU A 154 -26.99 -29.62 5.83
N ASP A 155 -25.71 -29.88 5.66
CA ASP A 155 -25.16 -31.20 5.35
C ASP A 155 -25.52 -32.23 6.45
N ALA A 156 -25.41 -31.86 7.72
CA ALA A 156 -25.82 -32.72 8.82
C ALA A 156 -27.34 -33.00 8.82
N SER A 157 -28.17 -31.99 8.50
CA SER A 157 -29.61 -32.15 8.38
C SER A 157 -30.00 -33.01 7.18
N LEU A 158 -29.31 -32.85 6.05
CA LEU A 158 -29.46 -33.65 4.83
C LEU A 158 -29.17 -35.12 5.12
N ILE A 159 -28.03 -35.43 5.76
CA ILE A 159 -27.66 -36.80 6.13
C ILE A 159 -28.72 -37.42 7.07
N SER A 160 -29.20 -36.67 8.06
CA SER A 160 -30.22 -37.16 8.98
C SER A 160 -31.55 -37.46 8.28
N LYS A 161 -31.96 -36.63 7.32
CA LYS A 161 -33.21 -36.81 6.57
C LYS A 161 -33.09 -37.87 5.49
N GLU A 162 -31.93 -38.01 4.85
CA GLU A 162 -31.62 -39.10 3.92
C GLU A 162 -31.76 -40.46 4.62
N ASN A 163 -31.21 -40.58 5.84
CA ASN A 163 -31.39 -41.78 6.66
C ASN A 163 -32.88 -42.03 6.98
N LYS A 164 -33.64 -41.01 7.36
CA LYS A 164 -35.09 -41.15 7.64
C LYS A 164 -35.89 -41.59 6.41
N VAL A 165 -35.61 -41.01 5.24
CA VAL A 165 -36.26 -41.38 3.98
C VAL A 165 -35.90 -42.81 3.59
N ARG A 166 -34.65 -43.22 3.81
CA ARG A 166 -34.20 -44.59 3.62
C ARG A 166 -34.91 -45.56 4.56
N ASP A 167 -35.04 -45.22 5.84
CA ASP A 167 -35.73 -46.04 6.84
C ASP A 167 -37.23 -46.20 6.48
N LEU A 168 -37.91 -45.11 6.09
CA LEU A 168 -39.31 -45.15 5.64
C LEU A 168 -39.49 -45.97 4.35
N ALA A 169 -38.52 -45.93 3.44
CA ALA A 169 -38.53 -46.76 2.23
C ALA A 169 -38.31 -48.24 2.57
N LEU A 170 -37.42 -48.55 3.51
CA LEU A 170 -37.18 -49.91 4.01
C LEU A 170 -38.43 -50.51 4.66
N GLU A 171 -39.20 -49.70 5.39
CA GLU A 171 -40.46 -50.06 6.06
C GLU A 171 -41.65 -50.25 5.10
N GLY A 172 -41.50 -49.94 3.80
CA GLY A 172 -42.54 -50.18 2.78
C GLY A 172 -43.58 -49.07 2.66
N SER A 173 -43.25 -47.84 3.10
CA SER A 173 -44.13 -46.66 3.03
C SER A 173 -43.65 -45.62 1.99
N PRO A 174 -43.75 -45.91 0.68
CA PRO A 174 -43.18 -45.05 -0.37
C PRO A 174 -43.84 -43.66 -0.47
N GLU A 175 -45.11 -43.54 -0.10
CA GLU A 175 -45.83 -42.26 -0.10
C GLU A 175 -45.32 -41.33 1.02
N GLU A 176 -45.01 -41.88 2.20
CA GLU A 176 -44.45 -41.12 3.32
C GLU A 176 -43.01 -40.69 3.05
N ALA A 177 -42.21 -41.58 2.43
CA ALA A 177 -40.87 -41.24 1.96
C ALA A 177 -40.90 -40.10 0.92
N ALA A 178 -41.83 -40.15 -0.05
CA ALA A 178 -42.00 -39.10 -1.05
C ALA A 178 -42.51 -37.77 -0.45
N ALA A 179 -43.38 -37.83 0.56
CA ALA A 179 -43.86 -36.65 1.26
C ALA A 179 -42.73 -35.98 2.08
N GLU A 180 -41.91 -36.76 2.77
CA GLU A 180 -40.74 -36.24 3.50
C GLU A 180 -39.70 -35.65 2.54
N MET A 181 -39.48 -36.25 1.37
CA MET A 181 -38.62 -35.69 0.31
C MET A 181 -39.14 -34.33 -0.20
N ARG A 182 -40.45 -34.21 -0.47
CA ARG A 182 -41.06 -32.94 -0.93
C ARG A 182 -40.96 -31.84 0.12
N LEU A 183 -41.24 -32.17 1.38
CA LEU A 183 -41.13 -31.26 2.50
C LEU A 183 -39.67 -30.79 2.69
N HIS A 184 -38.71 -31.65 2.37
CA HIS A 184 -37.30 -31.32 2.42
C HIS A 184 -36.85 -30.37 1.29
N LEU A 185 -37.30 -30.60 0.05
CA LEU A 185 -37.03 -29.71 -1.08
C LEU A 185 -37.62 -28.30 -0.86
N ASP A 186 -38.85 -28.21 -0.33
CA ASP A 186 -39.50 -26.94 0.01
C ASP A 186 -38.76 -26.19 1.13
N MET A 187 -38.17 -26.91 2.09
CA MET A 187 -37.36 -26.31 3.16
C MET A 187 -36.05 -25.72 2.62
N ILE A 188 -35.36 -26.41 1.72
CA ILE A 188 -34.13 -25.89 1.08
C ILE A 188 -34.44 -24.61 0.29
N GLU A 189 -35.57 -24.58 -0.40
CA GLU A 189 -36.02 -23.44 -1.21
C GLU A 189 -36.46 -22.23 -0.37
N ARG A 190 -37.10 -22.45 0.79
CA ARG A 190 -37.53 -21.37 1.67
C ARG A 190 -36.41 -20.71 2.47
N PHE A 191 -35.42 -21.47 2.93
CA PHE A 191 -34.46 -20.95 3.91
C PHE A 191 -33.18 -20.37 3.30
N TYR A 192 -32.89 -20.58 2.01
CA TYR A 192 -31.63 -20.16 1.39
C TYR A 192 -31.76 -19.63 -0.06
N PRO A 193 -32.44 -18.48 -0.27
CA PRO A 193 -32.46 -17.83 -1.58
C PRO A 193 -31.07 -17.25 -1.92
N GLY A 194 -30.40 -17.75 -2.96
CA GLY A 194 -29.19 -17.13 -3.54
C GLY A 194 -27.91 -17.97 -3.57
N ILE A 195 -27.90 -19.21 -3.05
CA ILE A 195 -26.83 -20.18 -3.37
C ILE A 195 -27.11 -20.73 -4.78
N ASP A 196 -26.10 -21.02 -5.60
CA ASP A 196 -26.29 -21.74 -6.88
C ASP A 196 -26.81 -23.16 -6.61
N THR A 197 -28.13 -23.23 -6.42
CA THR A 197 -28.90 -24.40 -6.00
C THR A 197 -28.82 -25.54 -7.00
N THR A 198 -28.32 -25.30 -8.21
CA THR A 198 -28.31 -26.30 -9.28
C THR A 198 -27.39 -27.47 -8.93
N ARG A 199 -26.19 -27.19 -8.39
CA ARG A 199 -25.20 -28.22 -8.06
C ARG A 199 -25.63 -29.07 -6.86
N ASP A 200 -26.15 -28.44 -5.81
CA ASP A 200 -26.54 -29.15 -4.58
C ASP A 200 -27.93 -29.80 -4.70
N ARG A 201 -28.87 -29.22 -5.46
CA ARG A 201 -30.12 -29.91 -5.88
C ARG A 201 -29.80 -31.17 -6.68
N ASN A 202 -28.86 -31.08 -7.61
CA ASN A 202 -28.47 -32.23 -8.42
C ASN A 202 -27.73 -33.29 -7.57
N LYS A 203 -26.94 -32.89 -6.57
CA LYS A 203 -26.24 -33.83 -5.69
C LYS A 203 -27.18 -34.54 -4.72
N ALA A 204 -28.06 -33.80 -4.04
CA ALA A 204 -29.08 -34.36 -3.14
C ALA A 204 -30.16 -35.15 -3.89
N GLY A 205 -30.64 -34.61 -5.02
CA GLY A 205 -31.59 -35.28 -5.91
C GLY A 205 -31.03 -36.59 -6.49
N ASN A 206 -29.77 -36.60 -6.95
CA ASN A 206 -29.15 -37.83 -7.44
C ASN A 206 -28.83 -38.84 -6.33
N ALA A 207 -28.45 -38.42 -5.13
CA ALA A 207 -28.21 -39.34 -4.01
C ALA A 207 -29.51 -40.06 -3.58
N LEU A 208 -30.59 -39.29 -3.42
CA LEU A 208 -31.92 -39.81 -3.04
C LEU A 208 -32.56 -40.65 -4.16
N LEU A 209 -32.45 -40.21 -5.42
CA LEU A 209 -32.94 -40.99 -6.57
C LEU A 209 -32.17 -42.30 -6.73
N LYS A 210 -30.86 -42.31 -6.46
CA LYS A 210 -30.02 -43.51 -6.56
C LYS A 210 -30.28 -44.49 -5.40
N ALA A 211 -30.55 -43.99 -4.19
CA ALA A 211 -30.99 -44.83 -3.07
C ALA A 211 -32.36 -45.47 -3.35
N TYR A 212 -33.33 -44.68 -3.81
CA TYR A 212 -34.66 -45.17 -4.16
C TYR A 212 -34.65 -46.16 -5.35
N LEU A 213 -33.93 -45.85 -6.44
CA LEU A 213 -33.86 -46.72 -7.62
C LEU A 213 -33.11 -48.03 -7.35
N ASN A 214 -32.01 -48.00 -6.59
CA ASN A 214 -31.28 -49.23 -6.27
C ASN A 214 -32.15 -50.21 -5.47
N GLU A 215 -33.03 -49.72 -4.61
CA GLU A 215 -33.80 -50.54 -3.69
C GLU A 215 -35.14 -51.00 -4.28
N VAL A 216 -35.82 -50.15 -5.07
CA VAL A 216 -37.05 -50.54 -5.79
C VAL A 216 -36.75 -51.58 -6.89
N VAL A 217 -35.60 -51.47 -7.57
CA VAL A 217 -35.16 -52.45 -8.58
C VAL A 217 -34.77 -53.79 -7.96
N GLU A 218 -34.21 -53.79 -6.74
CA GLU A 218 -33.85 -55.03 -6.02
C GLU A 218 -35.07 -55.76 -5.43
N LYS A 219 -36.11 -55.00 -5.02
CA LYS A 219 -37.23 -55.54 -4.23
C LYS A 219 -38.50 -55.83 -5.05
N TYR A 220 -38.74 -55.14 -6.17
CA TYR A 220 -39.97 -55.27 -6.97
C TYR A 220 -39.76 -55.33 -8.51
N PRO A 221 -38.91 -56.25 -9.03
CA PRO A 221 -38.62 -56.31 -10.47
C PRO A 221 -39.84 -56.66 -11.35
N GLN A 222 -40.87 -57.33 -10.79
CA GLN A 222 -42.05 -57.76 -11.54
C GLN A 222 -43.14 -56.68 -11.64
N GLU A 223 -43.24 -55.75 -10.69
CA GLU A 223 -44.30 -54.73 -10.64
C GLU A 223 -44.05 -53.57 -11.62
N ILE A 224 -42.77 -53.24 -11.87
CA ILE A 224 -42.39 -52.27 -12.92
C ILE A 224 -42.78 -52.79 -14.32
N THR A 225 -42.75 -54.12 -14.51
CA THR A 225 -43.17 -54.75 -15.77
C THR A 225 -44.71 -54.78 -15.91
N GLN A 226 -45.45 -54.84 -14.80
CA GLN A 226 -46.92 -54.75 -14.79
C GLN A 226 -47.44 -53.32 -14.94
N ALA A 227 -46.79 -52.31 -14.34
CA ALA A 227 -47.20 -50.91 -14.49
C ALA A 227 -47.08 -50.41 -15.93
N ALA A 228 -46.12 -50.93 -16.70
CA ALA A 228 -46.03 -50.70 -18.14
C ALA A 228 -47.18 -51.37 -18.93
N GLY A 229 -47.76 -52.47 -18.43
CA GLY A 229 -48.89 -53.17 -19.05
C GLY A 229 -50.28 -52.61 -18.68
N ILE A 230 -50.44 -51.96 -17.52
CA ILE A 230 -51.73 -51.40 -17.06
C ILE A 230 -52.13 -50.15 -17.86
N PHE A 231 -51.16 -49.44 -18.46
CA PHE A 231 -51.44 -48.29 -19.32
C PHE A 231 -52.11 -48.68 -20.66
N GLU A 232 -52.00 -49.94 -21.09
CA GLU A 232 -52.68 -50.45 -22.30
C GLU A 232 -54.11 -50.96 -22.04
N ALA A 233 -54.51 -51.24 -20.79
CA ALA A 233 -55.79 -51.90 -20.48
C ALA A 233 -56.94 -50.96 -20.06
N SER A 234 -56.69 -49.66 -19.93
CA SER A 234 -57.68 -48.71 -19.35
C SER A 234 -58.67 -48.10 -20.36
N PHE A 235 -58.74 -48.65 -21.58
CA PHE A 235 -59.72 -48.27 -22.60
C PHE A 235 -60.48 -49.51 -23.10
N MET A 236 -61.39 -50.09 -22.30
CA MET A 236 -62.60 -50.80 -22.80
C MET A 236 -63.65 -51.01 -21.68
N GLU A 237 -64.85 -50.49 -21.94
CA GLU A 237 -66.21 -50.98 -21.63
C GLU A 237 -66.71 -51.33 -20.21
N ASP A 238 -67.64 -50.49 -19.75
CA ASP A 238 -69.06 -50.74 -19.42
C ASP A 238 -69.54 -52.01 -18.69
N GLY A 239 -70.30 -51.75 -17.62
CA GLY A 239 -71.64 -52.34 -17.44
C GLY A 239 -71.81 -53.30 -16.27
N GLU A 240 -72.51 -52.88 -15.20
CA GLU A 240 -73.49 -53.74 -14.53
C GLU A 240 -74.47 -52.97 -13.61
N GLU A 241 -75.75 -53.29 -13.77
CA GLU A 241 -76.92 -52.80 -13.02
C GLU A 241 -76.96 -53.35 -11.58
N ILE A 242 -77.31 -52.51 -10.61
CA ILE A 242 -77.75 -52.97 -9.29
C ILE A 242 -79.25 -52.69 -9.14
N GLY A 243 -80.04 -53.75 -9.19
CA GLY A 243 -81.50 -53.72 -8.96
C GLY A 243 -81.85 -53.53 -7.48
N PHE A 244 -82.83 -52.66 -7.20
CA PHE A 244 -83.39 -52.48 -5.86
C PHE A 244 -84.91 -52.67 -5.89
N ASN A 245 -85.36 -53.87 -5.55
CA ASN A 245 -86.77 -54.20 -5.31
C ASN A 245 -87.13 -53.83 -3.86
N GLY A 246 -87.60 -52.60 -3.65
CA GLY A 246 -88.19 -52.17 -2.39
C GLY A 246 -89.06 -50.94 -2.61
N ARG A 247 -90.39 -51.08 -2.49
CA ARG A 247 -91.32 -49.95 -2.51
C ARG A 247 -90.99 -49.01 -1.34
N LEU A 248 -90.30 -47.90 -1.62
CA LEU A 248 -90.21 -46.77 -0.71
C LEU A 248 -91.61 -46.20 -0.45
N PRO A 249 -91.97 -45.86 0.80
CA PRO A 249 -93.19 -45.15 1.11
C PRO A 249 -93.28 -43.86 0.28
N ALA A 250 -94.47 -43.51 -0.21
CA ALA A 250 -94.66 -42.39 -1.14
C ALA A 250 -94.13 -41.04 -0.59
N GLU A 251 -94.12 -40.85 0.72
CA GLU A 251 -93.56 -39.65 1.37
C GLU A 251 -92.03 -39.59 1.31
N ASP A 252 -91.33 -40.72 1.37
CA ASP A 252 -89.87 -40.77 1.27
C ASP A 252 -89.40 -40.60 -0.18
N MET A 253 -90.16 -41.10 -1.15
CA MET A 253 -89.94 -40.85 -2.57
C MET A 253 -90.09 -39.36 -2.92
N ALA A 254 -91.11 -38.68 -2.35
CA ALA A 254 -91.31 -37.25 -2.55
C ALA A 254 -90.16 -36.41 -1.94
N ARG A 255 -89.63 -36.80 -0.77
CA ARG A 255 -88.47 -36.13 -0.15
C ARG A 255 -87.17 -36.38 -0.92
N LEU A 256 -86.97 -37.58 -1.45
CA LEU A 256 -85.82 -37.91 -2.31
C LEU A 256 -85.86 -37.14 -3.63
N LEU A 257 -87.03 -37.03 -4.27
CA LEU A 257 -87.21 -36.25 -5.50
C LEU A 257 -87.00 -34.75 -5.24
N ALA A 258 -87.51 -34.20 -4.13
CA ALA A 258 -87.26 -32.79 -3.78
C ALA A 258 -85.78 -32.51 -3.49
N ARG A 259 -85.06 -33.42 -2.83
CA ARG A 259 -83.61 -33.31 -2.62
C ARG A 259 -82.82 -33.47 -3.92
N ALA A 260 -83.24 -34.37 -4.80
CA ALA A 260 -82.62 -34.55 -6.11
C ALA A 260 -82.80 -33.30 -6.98
N ASP A 261 -83.98 -32.68 -6.98
CA ASP A 261 -84.27 -31.46 -7.74
C ASP A 261 -83.47 -30.26 -7.21
N GLN A 262 -83.38 -30.11 -5.88
CA GLN A 262 -82.55 -29.07 -5.25
C GLN A 262 -81.05 -29.27 -5.53
N LYS A 263 -80.56 -30.53 -5.51
CA LYS A 263 -79.17 -30.86 -5.86
C LYS A 263 -78.88 -30.59 -7.34
N MET A 264 -79.78 -30.99 -8.24
CA MET A 264 -79.65 -30.69 -9.68
C MET A 264 -79.66 -29.19 -9.95
N LYS A 265 -80.47 -28.39 -9.24
CA LYS A 265 -80.45 -26.92 -9.38
C LYS A 265 -79.12 -26.32 -8.94
N LEU A 266 -78.57 -26.78 -7.82
CA LEU A 266 -77.29 -26.31 -7.29
C LEU A 266 -76.10 -26.71 -8.19
N GLU A 267 -76.14 -27.92 -8.75
CA GLU A 267 -75.17 -28.38 -9.75
C GLU A 267 -75.27 -27.59 -11.06
N ARG A 268 -76.48 -27.25 -11.52
CA ARG A 268 -76.68 -26.35 -12.67
C ARG A 268 -76.10 -24.96 -12.41
N ASP A 269 -76.35 -24.36 -11.25
CA ASP A 269 -75.80 -23.04 -10.91
C ASP A 269 -74.27 -23.06 -10.80
N ARG A 270 -73.70 -24.14 -10.23
CA ARG A 270 -72.25 -24.33 -10.15
C ARG A 270 -71.61 -24.51 -11.52
N ASN A 271 -72.21 -25.34 -12.38
CA ASN A 271 -71.73 -25.55 -13.75
C ASN A 271 -71.84 -24.27 -14.57
N MET A 272 -72.93 -23.51 -14.43
CA MET A 272 -73.10 -22.22 -15.09
C MET A 272 -72.04 -21.20 -14.63
N LYS A 273 -71.67 -21.19 -13.34
CA LYS A 273 -70.58 -20.35 -12.83
C LYS A 273 -69.23 -20.74 -13.42
N LEU A 274 -68.95 -22.05 -13.54
CA LEU A 274 -67.72 -22.56 -14.14
C LEU A 274 -67.62 -22.20 -15.63
N VAL A 275 -68.72 -22.36 -16.37
CA VAL A 275 -68.81 -21.93 -17.79
C VAL A 275 -68.54 -20.43 -17.92
N LYS A 276 -69.14 -19.58 -17.08
CA LYS A 276 -68.86 -18.14 -17.09
C LYS A 276 -67.40 -17.82 -16.79
N GLN A 277 -66.76 -18.55 -15.88
CA GLN A 277 -65.33 -18.38 -15.59
C GLN A 277 -64.46 -18.80 -16.77
N GLN A 278 -64.75 -19.94 -17.41
CA GLN A 278 -64.03 -20.40 -18.58
C GLN A 278 -64.19 -19.45 -19.77
N VAL A 279 -65.40 -18.93 -20.00
CA VAL A 279 -65.65 -17.94 -21.07
C VAL A 279 -64.95 -16.61 -20.76
N SER A 280 -64.96 -16.16 -19.49
CA SER A 280 -64.21 -14.95 -19.10
C SER A 280 -62.70 -15.13 -19.27
N GLN A 281 -62.15 -16.30 -18.96
CA GLN A 281 -60.73 -16.58 -19.18
C GLN A 281 -60.41 -16.65 -20.67
N LEU A 282 -61.24 -17.32 -21.48
CA LEU A 282 -61.12 -17.35 -22.93
C LEU A 282 -61.09 -15.94 -23.53
N ALA A 283 -62.01 -15.06 -23.10
CA ALA A 283 -62.04 -13.68 -23.53
C ALA A 283 -60.74 -12.93 -23.16
N LYS A 284 -60.23 -13.12 -21.93
CA LYS A 284 -58.95 -12.52 -21.50
C LYS A 284 -57.77 -13.02 -22.32
N ASP A 285 -57.68 -14.32 -22.55
CA ASP A 285 -56.59 -14.96 -23.29
C ASP A 285 -56.61 -14.50 -24.76
N ASP A 286 -57.79 -14.39 -25.35
CA ASP A 286 -57.98 -13.86 -26.71
C ASP A 286 -57.55 -12.39 -26.83
N LEU A 287 -57.98 -11.52 -25.91
CA LEU A 287 -57.57 -10.11 -25.91
C LEU A 287 -56.07 -9.94 -25.65
N ALA A 288 -55.48 -10.77 -24.79
CA ALA A 288 -54.04 -10.79 -24.56
C ALA A 288 -53.28 -11.23 -25.82
N SER A 289 -53.76 -12.28 -26.51
CA SER A 289 -53.21 -12.73 -27.79
C SER A 289 -53.25 -11.61 -28.83
N LEU A 290 -54.38 -10.93 -28.99
CA LEU A 290 -54.53 -9.81 -29.92
C LEU A 290 -53.57 -8.65 -29.61
N ARG A 291 -53.41 -8.30 -28.33
CA ARG A 291 -52.48 -7.23 -27.91
C ARG A 291 -51.02 -7.57 -28.19
N ASN A 292 -50.65 -8.85 -28.08
CA ASN A 292 -49.25 -9.29 -28.19
C ASN A 292 -48.86 -9.70 -29.62
N THR A 293 -49.80 -10.23 -30.40
CA THR A 293 -49.53 -10.86 -31.70
C THR A 293 -50.30 -10.22 -32.86
N GLY A 294 -51.31 -9.40 -32.58
CA GLY A 294 -52.26 -8.91 -33.58
C GLY A 294 -53.30 -9.94 -34.03
N GLU A 295 -53.20 -11.18 -33.53
CA GLU A 295 -54.09 -12.30 -33.84
C GLU A 295 -54.79 -12.81 -32.57
N GLY A 296 -56.11 -12.93 -32.65
CA GLY A 296 -56.94 -13.49 -31.60
C GLY A 296 -57.10 -14.99 -31.75
N ARG A 297 -57.72 -15.62 -30.75
CA ARG A 297 -58.19 -16.98 -30.82
C ARG A 297 -59.35 -17.07 -31.82
N PRO A 298 -59.23 -17.91 -32.86
CA PRO A 298 -60.22 -17.96 -33.94
C PRO A 298 -61.60 -18.44 -33.47
N ASP A 299 -61.66 -19.18 -32.35
CA ASP A 299 -62.88 -19.76 -31.77
C ASP A 299 -63.54 -18.87 -30.69
N ALA A 300 -62.91 -17.76 -30.29
CA ALA A 300 -63.35 -17.00 -29.11
C ALA A 300 -64.75 -16.38 -29.28
N LEU A 301 -65.01 -15.70 -30.40
CA LEU A 301 -66.31 -15.06 -30.65
C LEU A 301 -67.44 -16.08 -30.77
N ASP A 302 -67.21 -17.18 -31.49
CA ASP A 302 -68.21 -18.24 -31.65
C ASP A 302 -68.52 -18.90 -30.30
N THR A 303 -67.50 -19.15 -29.48
CA THR A 303 -67.64 -19.74 -28.15
C THR A 303 -68.34 -18.81 -27.16
N ILE A 304 -68.01 -17.51 -27.16
CA ILE A 304 -68.67 -16.50 -26.33
C ILE A 304 -70.13 -16.32 -26.77
N THR A 305 -70.41 -16.31 -28.07
CA THR A 305 -71.77 -16.23 -28.62
C THR A 305 -72.60 -17.45 -28.19
N ALA A 306 -72.05 -18.66 -28.31
CA ALA A 306 -72.73 -19.89 -27.95
C ALA A 306 -73.03 -20.00 -26.44
N LEU A 307 -72.13 -19.50 -25.59
CA LEU A 307 -72.22 -19.69 -24.14
C LEU A 307 -72.81 -18.51 -23.37
N MET A 308 -72.67 -17.27 -23.88
CA MET A 308 -73.13 -16.05 -23.22
C MET A 308 -74.09 -15.19 -24.06
N GLY A 309 -74.34 -15.57 -25.31
CA GLY A 309 -75.28 -14.90 -26.19
C GLY A 309 -74.67 -13.76 -27.03
N PRO A 310 -75.44 -13.22 -27.99
CA PRO A 310 -74.93 -12.29 -29.00
C PRO A 310 -74.52 -10.92 -28.44
N GLU A 311 -75.13 -10.47 -27.34
CA GLU A 311 -74.79 -9.18 -26.72
C GLU A 311 -73.39 -9.20 -26.10
N ALA A 312 -73.05 -10.27 -25.37
CA ALA A 312 -71.71 -10.46 -24.81
C ALA A 312 -70.65 -10.63 -25.91
N ALA A 313 -71.00 -11.32 -27.00
CA ALA A 313 -70.11 -11.46 -28.16
C ALA A 313 -69.87 -10.12 -28.87
N ALA A 314 -70.88 -9.25 -28.97
CA ALA A 314 -70.72 -7.91 -29.54
C ALA A 314 -69.78 -7.03 -28.71
N LEU A 315 -69.91 -7.07 -27.37
CA LEU A 315 -68.99 -6.39 -26.46
C LEU A 315 -67.56 -6.91 -26.60
N HIS A 316 -67.39 -8.23 -26.67
CA HIS A 316 -66.07 -8.85 -26.87
C HIS A 316 -65.46 -8.49 -28.23
N ALA A 317 -66.26 -8.43 -29.30
CA ALA A 317 -65.79 -8.00 -30.62
C ALA A 317 -65.29 -6.54 -30.61
N ASP A 318 -65.94 -5.66 -29.84
CA ASP A 318 -65.46 -4.29 -29.61
C ASP A 318 -64.13 -4.28 -28.84
N ASP A 319 -63.98 -5.14 -27.83
CA ASP A 319 -62.72 -5.31 -27.10
C ASP A 319 -61.60 -5.84 -28.01
N GLN A 320 -61.90 -6.77 -28.93
CA GLN A 320 -60.94 -7.30 -29.90
C GLN A 320 -60.43 -6.19 -30.85
N ARG A 321 -61.34 -5.33 -31.35
CA ARG A 321 -60.96 -4.18 -32.17
C ARG A 321 -60.02 -3.24 -31.42
N TYR A 322 -60.31 -2.99 -30.15
CA TYR A 322 -59.48 -2.16 -29.29
C TYR A 322 -58.09 -2.77 -29.05
N ALA A 323 -58.03 -4.07 -28.71
CA ALA A 323 -56.78 -4.81 -28.52
C ALA A 323 -55.88 -4.80 -29.77
N LYS A 324 -56.47 -4.97 -30.97
CA LYS A 324 -55.74 -4.92 -32.23
C LYS A 324 -55.17 -3.53 -32.56
N LYS A 325 -55.92 -2.47 -32.20
CA LYS A 325 -55.43 -1.09 -32.28
C LYS A 325 -54.22 -0.89 -31.37
N GLN A 326 -54.23 -1.46 -30.15
CA GLN A 326 -53.10 -1.39 -29.21
C GLN A 326 -51.86 -2.04 -29.80
N PHE A 327 -51.97 -3.27 -30.33
CA PHE A 327 -50.84 -3.95 -30.98
C PHE A 327 -50.23 -3.16 -32.14
N THR A 328 -51.08 -2.55 -32.99
CA THR A 328 -50.59 -1.78 -34.15
C THR A 328 -49.81 -0.55 -33.69
N VAL A 329 -50.29 0.13 -32.65
CA VAL A 329 -49.64 1.32 -32.10
C VAL A 329 -48.36 0.96 -31.35
N SER A 330 -48.34 -0.11 -30.54
CA SER A 330 -47.11 -0.53 -29.85
C SER A 330 -46.00 -0.87 -30.84
N ARG A 331 -46.29 -1.66 -31.89
CA ARG A 331 -45.30 -1.97 -32.95
C ARG A 331 -44.80 -0.74 -33.71
N SER A 332 -45.68 0.23 -33.93
CA SER A 332 -45.29 1.49 -34.58
C SER A 332 -44.43 2.36 -33.66
N LEU A 333 -44.71 2.38 -32.35
CA LEU A 333 -43.92 3.12 -31.36
C LEU A 333 -42.55 2.46 -31.09
N GLU A 334 -42.48 1.13 -31.04
CA GLU A 334 -41.24 0.34 -30.85
C GLU A 334 -40.16 0.66 -31.90
N THR A 335 -40.56 1.07 -33.10
CA THR A 335 -39.65 1.31 -34.24
C THR A 335 -39.56 2.78 -34.65
N ALA A 336 -40.34 3.66 -34.02
CA ALA A 336 -40.39 5.07 -34.35
C ALA A 336 -39.23 5.84 -33.70
N THR A 337 -38.63 6.78 -34.44
CA THR A 337 -37.78 7.80 -33.81
C THR A 337 -38.59 8.65 -32.83
N PRO A 338 -37.98 9.36 -31.86
CA PRO A 338 -38.72 10.20 -30.92
C PRO A 338 -39.65 11.22 -31.59
N ALA A 339 -39.24 11.78 -32.74
CA ALA A 339 -40.05 12.71 -33.51
C ALA A 339 -41.24 12.04 -34.22
N GLU A 340 -41.08 10.79 -34.67
CA GLU A 340 -42.16 10.02 -35.29
C GLU A 340 -43.15 9.50 -34.24
N ALA A 341 -42.67 9.08 -33.07
CA ALA A 341 -43.49 8.62 -31.97
C ALA A 341 -44.44 9.73 -31.49
N MET A 342 -43.95 10.97 -31.36
CA MET A 342 -44.80 12.13 -31.03
C MET A 342 -45.90 12.38 -32.06
N ARG A 343 -45.62 12.20 -33.36
CA ARG A 343 -46.66 12.33 -34.40
C ARG A 343 -47.69 11.20 -34.33
N ILE A 344 -47.25 9.98 -34.02
CA ILE A 344 -48.15 8.83 -33.81
C ILE A 344 -49.06 9.12 -32.62
N LEU A 345 -48.51 9.58 -31.49
CA LEU A 345 -49.27 9.92 -30.28
C LEU A 345 -50.26 11.06 -30.51
N ASP A 346 -49.84 12.14 -31.19
CA ASP A 346 -50.73 13.25 -31.54
C ASP A 346 -51.92 12.80 -32.41
N GLY A 347 -51.69 11.88 -33.35
CA GLY A 347 -52.73 11.29 -34.19
C GLY A 347 -53.72 10.39 -33.43
N LEU A 348 -53.40 9.97 -32.21
CA LEU A 348 -54.25 9.12 -31.36
C LEU A 348 -55.11 9.91 -30.37
N LYS A 349 -54.84 11.21 -30.21
CA LYS A 349 -55.54 12.07 -29.26
C LYS A 349 -57.01 12.26 -29.69
N PRO A 350 -57.99 11.82 -28.89
CA PRO A 350 -59.40 11.95 -29.27
C PRO A 350 -59.87 13.40 -29.22
N ALA A 351 -60.81 13.75 -30.10
CA ALA A 351 -61.44 15.06 -30.07
C ALA A 351 -62.59 15.07 -29.03
N PRO A 352 -62.76 16.12 -28.20
CA PRO A 352 -63.90 16.20 -27.29
C PRO A 352 -65.24 16.02 -28.01
N GLY A 353 -66.06 15.08 -27.52
CA GLY A 353 -67.37 14.76 -28.11
C GLY A 353 -67.35 13.67 -29.19
N GLU A 354 -66.18 13.11 -29.53
CA GLU A 354 -66.07 11.95 -30.40
C GLU A 354 -66.79 10.72 -29.80
N TYR A 355 -67.50 9.94 -30.61
CA TYR A 355 -68.14 8.71 -30.15
C TYR A 355 -67.07 7.75 -29.61
N GLY A 356 -67.21 7.34 -28.34
CA GLY A 356 -66.21 6.53 -27.66
C GLY A 356 -65.04 7.32 -27.03
N PHE A 357 -65.17 8.65 -26.88
CA PHE A 357 -64.15 9.54 -26.31
C PHE A 357 -63.41 8.97 -25.09
N ALA A 358 -64.13 8.53 -24.04
CA ALA A 358 -63.52 8.01 -22.82
C ALA A 358 -62.58 6.83 -23.11
N ARG A 359 -63.01 5.92 -23.99
CA ARG A 359 -62.23 4.75 -24.39
C ARG A 359 -61.02 5.11 -25.26
N ASN A 360 -61.18 6.09 -26.15
CA ASN A 360 -60.06 6.60 -26.96
C ASN A 360 -59.07 7.41 -26.11
N GLN A 361 -59.52 8.06 -25.04
CA GLN A 361 -58.66 8.78 -24.10
C GLN A 361 -57.82 7.79 -23.29
N ASP A 362 -58.43 6.73 -22.76
CA ASP A 362 -57.71 5.64 -22.08
C ASP A 362 -56.64 5.00 -22.99
N PHE A 363 -56.94 4.90 -24.30
CA PHE A 363 -55.98 4.41 -25.30
C PHE A 363 -54.80 5.34 -25.49
N TYR A 364 -55.06 6.65 -25.62
CA TYR A 364 -54.04 7.66 -25.77
C TYR A 364 -53.14 7.70 -24.52
N ASP A 365 -53.71 7.69 -23.33
CA ASP A 365 -52.96 7.70 -22.07
C ASP A 365 -52.10 6.44 -21.90
N TRP A 366 -52.62 5.26 -22.30
CA TRP A 366 -51.83 4.03 -22.38
C TRP A 366 -50.65 4.17 -23.34
N ALA A 367 -50.87 4.66 -24.57
CA ALA A 367 -49.82 4.80 -25.58
C ALA A 367 -48.71 5.77 -25.14
N VAL A 368 -49.08 6.88 -24.49
CA VAL A 368 -48.12 7.82 -23.87
C VAL A 368 -47.31 7.12 -22.79
N SER A 369 -47.96 6.38 -21.88
CA SER A 369 -47.27 5.67 -20.79
C SER A 369 -46.33 4.56 -21.28
N PHE A 370 -46.69 3.89 -22.37
CA PHE A 370 -45.87 2.85 -23.01
C PHE A 370 -44.60 3.47 -23.61
N HIS A 371 -44.76 4.55 -24.39
CA HIS A 371 -43.64 5.27 -25.00
C HIS A 371 -42.71 5.90 -23.96
N GLU A 372 -43.25 6.49 -22.88
CA GLU A 372 -42.45 7.03 -21.79
C GLU A 372 -41.61 5.96 -21.09
N LYS A 373 -42.10 4.72 -20.97
CA LYS A 373 -41.39 3.64 -20.30
C LYS A 373 -40.19 3.15 -21.11
N GLU A 374 -40.37 2.94 -22.42
CA GLU A 374 -39.28 2.48 -23.31
C GLU A 374 -38.22 3.57 -23.50
N MET A 375 -38.62 4.82 -23.75
CA MET A 375 -37.66 5.93 -23.89
C MET A 375 -36.84 6.17 -22.62
N ARG A 376 -37.43 5.99 -21.43
CA ARG A 376 -36.66 6.13 -20.17
C ARG A 376 -35.58 5.08 -20.04
N GLN A 377 -35.81 3.87 -20.52
CA GLN A 377 -34.82 2.79 -20.51
C GLN A 377 -33.70 3.09 -21.51
N ASP A 378 -34.03 3.41 -22.76
CA ASP A 378 -33.03 3.70 -23.79
C ASP A 378 -32.19 4.95 -23.46
N ILE A 379 -32.80 5.97 -22.87
CA ILE A 379 -32.08 7.16 -22.40
C ILE A 379 -31.19 6.84 -21.19
N ALA A 380 -31.60 5.92 -20.31
CA ALA A 380 -30.76 5.49 -19.19
C ALA A 380 -29.55 4.70 -19.69
N GLU A 381 -29.76 3.73 -20.57
CA GLU A 381 -28.68 2.94 -21.17
C GLU A 381 -27.71 3.82 -21.98
N ALA A 382 -28.23 4.76 -22.79
CA ALA A 382 -27.39 5.70 -23.53
C ALA A 382 -26.62 6.66 -22.60
N LYS A 383 -27.17 7.02 -21.44
CA LYS A 383 -26.47 7.83 -20.44
C LYS A 383 -25.35 7.02 -19.78
N ASP A 384 -25.59 5.77 -19.43
CA ASP A 384 -24.58 4.90 -18.82
C ASP A 384 -23.41 4.63 -19.80
N GLU A 385 -23.71 4.35 -21.07
CA GLU A 385 -22.69 4.20 -22.13
C GLU A 385 -21.86 5.48 -22.31
N VAL A 386 -22.54 6.63 -22.35
CA VAL A 386 -21.86 7.92 -22.50
C VAL A 386 -21.02 8.24 -21.26
N GLU A 387 -21.52 7.98 -20.06
CA GLU A 387 -20.76 8.22 -18.83
C GLU A 387 -19.48 7.37 -18.79
N ALA A 388 -19.54 6.10 -19.22
CA ALA A 388 -18.37 5.25 -19.36
C ALA A 388 -17.36 5.82 -20.36
N ILE A 389 -17.81 6.27 -21.54
CA ILE A 389 -16.94 6.91 -22.55
C ILE A 389 -16.31 8.19 -21.99
N MET A 390 -17.07 9.01 -21.27
CA MET A 390 -16.57 10.24 -20.65
C MET A 390 -15.48 9.94 -19.61
N GLN A 391 -15.67 8.91 -18.78
CA GLN A 391 -14.69 8.51 -17.77
C GLN A 391 -13.40 7.97 -18.42
N ASP A 392 -13.51 7.08 -19.41
CA ASP A 392 -12.37 6.52 -20.14
C ASP A 392 -11.59 7.60 -20.90
N ASP A 393 -12.29 8.56 -21.53
CA ASP A 393 -11.68 9.68 -22.23
C ASP A 393 -10.90 10.61 -21.30
N LEU A 394 -11.50 11.02 -20.17
CA LEU A 394 -10.81 11.87 -19.19
C LEU A 394 -9.63 11.15 -18.54
N ALA A 395 -9.76 9.86 -18.21
CA ALA A 395 -8.65 9.06 -17.72
C ALA A 395 -7.53 8.98 -18.77
N SER A 396 -7.85 8.69 -20.03
CA SER A 396 -6.88 8.67 -21.13
C SER A 396 -6.17 10.01 -21.30
N LEU A 397 -6.88 11.15 -21.22
CA LEU A 397 -6.27 12.49 -21.27
C LEU A 397 -5.32 12.72 -20.10
N LEU A 398 -5.73 12.41 -18.87
CA LEU A 398 -4.91 12.58 -17.67
C LEU A 398 -3.63 11.74 -17.71
N TYR A 399 -3.66 10.54 -18.31
CA TYR A 399 -2.48 9.66 -18.38
C TYR A 399 -1.62 9.86 -19.62
N THR A 400 -2.22 10.18 -20.77
CA THR A 400 -1.53 10.14 -22.07
C THR A 400 -1.56 11.47 -22.83
N GLY A 401 -2.40 12.42 -22.44
CA GLY A 401 -2.64 13.66 -23.17
C GLY A 401 -3.38 13.50 -24.51
N LYS A 402 -3.90 12.30 -24.83
CA LYS A 402 -4.51 12.00 -26.15
C LYS A 402 -6.03 11.76 -26.13
N GLY A 403 -6.59 11.25 -25.04
CA GLY A 403 -8.02 10.95 -24.93
C GLY A 403 -8.48 9.75 -25.77
N VAL A 404 -9.79 9.53 -25.82
CA VAL A 404 -10.46 8.50 -26.64
C VAL A 404 -10.87 9.14 -27.98
N PRO A 405 -10.39 8.63 -29.12
CA PRO A 405 -10.74 9.19 -30.43
C PRO A 405 -12.25 9.22 -30.68
N GLY A 406 -12.81 10.39 -31.01
CA GLY A 406 -14.23 10.55 -31.34
C GLY A 406 -15.20 10.57 -30.14
N ALA A 407 -14.70 10.66 -28.90
CA ALA A 407 -15.54 10.69 -27.70
C ALA A 407 -16.61 11.81 -27.76
N VAL A 408 -16.20 13.06 -28.04
CA VAL A 408 -17.12 14.22 -28.12
C VAL A 408 -18.20 14.03 -29.18
N ASP A 409 -17.84 13.50 -30.36
CA ASP A 409 -18.80 13.26 -31.44
C ASP A 409 -19.81 12.16 -31.06
N THR A 410 -19.35 11.13 -30.34
CA THR A 410 -20.21 10.05 -29.84
C THR A 410 -21.17 10.56 -28.77
N ILE A 411 -20.70 11.38 -27.84
CA ILE A 411 -21.51 12.02 -26.79
C ILE A 411 -22.57 12.92 -27.45
N ARG A 412 -22.15 13.73 -28.42
CA ARG A 412 -23.03 14.63 -29.18
C ARG A 412 -24.13 13.85 -29.90
N ALA A 413 -23.78 12.76 -30.57
CA ALA A 413 -24.73 11.92 -31.30
C ALA A 413 -25.73 11.21 -30.38
N ARG A 414 -25.33 10.83 -29.16
CA ARG A 414 -26.16 10.02 -28.24
C ARG A 414 -27.05 10.84 -27.31
N ILE A 415 -26.52 11.92 -26.73
CA ILE A 415 -27.22 12.68 -25.67
C ILE A 415 -27.31 14.19 -25.94
N GLY A 416 -26.73 14.66 -27.05
CA GLY A 416 -26.89 16.03 -27.57
C GLY A 416 -25.74 16.99 -27.26
N ASP A 417 -25.79 18.16 -27.90
CA ASP A 417 -24.70 19.16 -27.89
C ASP A 417 -24.34 19.65 -26.49
N LYS A 418 -25.33 19.90 -25.63
CA LYS A 418 -25.09 20.47 -24.30
C LYS A 418 -24.13 19.62 -23.46
N THR A 419 -24.31 18.29 -23.45
CA THR A 419 -23.43 17.42 -22.67
C THR A 419 -22.08 17.21 -23.36
N ALA A 420 -22.05 17.21 -24.70
CA ALA A 420 -20.81 17.17 -25.45
C ALA A 420 -19.94 18.41 -25.18
N ASP A 421 -20.53 19.60 -25.12
CA ASP A 421 -19.83 20.85 -24.83
C ASP A 421 -19.32 20.87 -23.38
N GLN A 422 -20.13 20.43 -22.41
CA GLN A 422 -19.69 20.26 -21.02
C GLN A 422 -18.54 19.25 -20.89
N HIS A 423 -18.53 18.19 -21.70
CA HIS A 423 -17.44 17.23 -21.72
C HIS A 423 -16.16 17.83 -22.33
N ALA A 424 -16.28 18.60 -23.41
CA ALA A 424 -15.14 19.28 -24.04
C ALA A 424 -14.46 20.27 -23.08
N GLU A 425 -15.22 20.96 -22.23
CA GLU A 425 -14.67 21.79 -21.14
C GLU A 425 -13.84 20.94 -20.15
N LYS A 426 -14.34 19.76 -19.76
CA LYS A 426 -13.58 18.83 -18.90
C LYS A 426 -12.33 18.27 -19.58
N GLN A 427 -12.35 18.06 -20.90
CA GLN A 427 -11.16 17.64 -21.64
C GLN A 427 -10.05 18.70 -21.57
N ALA A 428 -10.40 19.98 -21.68
CA ALA A 428 -9.44 21.07 -21.56
C ALA A 428 -8.76 21.08 -20.18
N ILE A 429 -9.54 20.93 -19.11
CA ILE A 429 -9.02 20.83 -17.73
C ILE A 429 -8.13 19.59 -17.56
N ALA A 430 -8.52 18.44 -18.13
CA ALA A 430 -7.72 17.22 -18.06
C ALA A 430 -6.38 17.36 -18.79
N LEU A 431 -6.35 18.07 -19.92
CA LEU A 431 -5.12 18.38 -20.67
C LEU A 431 -4.20 19.34 -19.89
N GLU A 432 -4.77 20.34 -19.23
CA GLU A 432 -4.02 21.24 -18.36
C GLU A 432 -3.39 20.49 -17.18
N ARG A 433 -4.16 19.61 -16.52
CA ARG A 433 -3.66 18.68 -15.49
C ARG A 433 -2.51 17.82 -16.01
N TYR A 434 -2.67 17.22 -17.19
CA TYR A 434 -1.61 16.43 -17.81
C TYR A 434 -0.35 17.27 -18.05
N GLY A 435 -0.49 18.48 -18.60
CA GLY A 435 0.62 19.41 -18.83
C GLY A 435 1.37 19.78 -17.55
N ALA A 436 0.64 20.11 -16.48
CA ALA A 436 1.21 20.40 -15.16
C ALA A 436 1.99 19.21 -14.59
N VAL A 437 1.44 18.00 -14.68
CA VAL A 437 2.12 16.78 -14.22
C VAL A 437 3.39 16.51 -15.01
N GLN A 438 3.38 16.64 -16.35
CA GLN A 438 4.57 16.43 -17.16
C GLN A 438 5.65 17.47 -16.86
N ALA A 439 5.26 18.73 -16.67
CA ALA A 439 6.19 19.79 -16.28
C ALA A 439 6.83 19.50 -14.91
N LEU A 440 6.04 19.06 -13.92
CA LEU A 440 6.54 18.72 -12.58
C LEU A 440 7.51 17.53 -12.58
N LYS A 441 7.29 16.51 -13.43
CA LYS A 441 8.14 15.31 -13.47
C LYS A 441 9.61 15.61 -13.79
N THR A 442 9.86 16.63 -14.60
CA THR A 442 11.21 17.01 -15.02
C THR A 442 11.66 18.33 -14.39
N ALA A 443 10.86 18.96 -13.55
CA ALA A 443 11.20 20.23 -12.93
C ALA A 443 12.29 20.06 -11.85
N THR A 444 13.21 21.03 -11.75
CA THR A 444 14.02 21.18 -10.53
C THR A 444 13.13 21.58 -9.34
N PRO A 445 13.58 21.46 -8.08
CA PRO A 445 12.80 21.91 -6.93
C PRO A 445 12.34 23.38 -7.04
N GLU A 446 13.17 24.26 -7.58
CA GLU A 446 12.83 25.67 -7.81
C GLU A 446 11.74 25.81 -8.88
N GLN A 447 11.90 25.13 -10.02
CA GLN A 447 10.91 25.14 -11.10
C GLN A 447 9.58 24.53 -10.66
N ALA A 448 9.61 23.49 -9.83
CA ALA A 448 8.40 22.88 -9.29
C ALA A 448 7.65 23.85 -8.39
N ASN A 449 8.37 24.61 -7.54
CA ASN A 449 7.76 25.66 -6.72
C ASN A 449 7.16 26.78 -7.60
N GLU A 450 7.83 27.20 -8.67
CA GLU A 450 7.30 28.18 -9.63
C GLU A 450 6.02 27.67 -10.32
N ILE A 451 5.99 26.39 -10.72
CA ILE A 451 4.79 25.76 -11.32
C ILE A 451 3.64 25.75 -10.29
N LEU A 452 3.90 25.33 -9.06
CA LEU A 452 2.88 25.27 -8.01
C LEU A 452 2.38 26.68 -7.62
N GLU A 453 3.26 27.68 -7.56
CA GLU A 453 2.87 29.07 -7.33
C GLU A 453 1.99 29.60 -8.46
N ALA A 454 2.34 29.31 -9.72
CA ALA A 454 1.54 29.70 -10.89
C ALA A 454 0.16 29.02 -10.93
N LEU A 455 0.04 27.80 -10.38
CA LEU A 455 -1.22 27.06 -10.27
C LEU A 455 -2.04 27.45 -9.03
N THR A 456 -1.54 28.32 -8.15
CA THR A 456 -2.24 28.66 -6.91
C THR A 456 -3.55 29.41 -7.21
N PRO A 457 -4.72 28.88 -6.79
CA PRO A 457 -6.01 29.45 -7.15
C PRO A 457 -6.24 30.82 -6.50
N ILE A 458 -6.79 31.77 -7.27
CA ILE A 458 -7.09 33.11 -6.77
C ILE A 458 -8.52 33.15 -6.22
N ALA A 459 -8.65 33.32 -4.90
CA ALA A 459 -9.95 33.37 -4.23
C ALA A 459 -10.89 34.42 -4.88
N GLY A 460 -12.07 33.96 -5.31
CA GLY A 460 -13.09 34.79 -5.95
C GLY A 460 -12.96 34.95 -7.47
N ALA A 461 -11.94 34.35 -8.11
CA ALA A 461 -11.86 34.27 -9.57
C ALA A 461 -12.90 33.26 -10.13
N PRO A 462 -13.45 33.50 -11.34
CA PRO A 462 -14.20 32.47 -12.06
C PRO A 462 -13.31 31.24 -12.29
N GLY A 463 -13.82 30.03 -12.00
CA GLY A 463 -13.04 28.79 -12.12
C GLY A 463 -12.28 28.37 -10.85
N PHE A 464 -12.45 29.08 -9.72
CA PHE A 464 -11.69 28.81 -8.49
C PHE A 464 -11.74 27.35 -8.02
N ALA A 465 -12.88 26.66 -8.15
CA ALA A 465 -13.00 25.27 -7.72
C ALA A 465 -12.17 24.35 -8.62
N GLU A 466 -12.22 24.56 -9.93
CA GLU A 466 -11.44 23.82 -10.92
C GLU A 466 -9.93 24.07 -10.76
N ASP A 467 -9.54 25.32 -10.54
CA ASP A 467 -8.15 25.73 -10.28
C ASP A 467 -7.63 25.13 -8.96
N GLN A 468 -8.47 25.13 -7.91
CA GLN A 468 -8.11 24.53 -6.63
C GLN A 468 -7.92 23.01 -6.76
N ASP A 469 -8.82 22.31 -7.46
CA ASP A 469 -8.66 20.88 -7.72
C ASP A 469 -7.37 20.58 -8.52
N LEU A 470 -7.04 21.42 -9.51
CA LEU A 470 -5.80 21.31 -10.29
C LEU A 470 -4.56 21.52 -9.39
N PHE A 471 -4.58 22.55 -8.53
CA PHE A 471 -3.51 22.83 -7.58
C PHE A 471 -3.31 21.67 -6.59
N GLU A 472 -4.38 21.17 -5.97
CA GLU A 472 -4.31 20.03 -5.04
C GLU A 472 -3.75 18.77 -5.72
N TYR A 473 -4.15 18.51 -6.95
CA TYR A 473 -3.61 17.42 -7.76
C TYR A 473 -2.12 17.60 -8.08
N ALA A 474 -1.70 18.81 -8.44
CA ALA A 474 -0.30 19.16 -8.69
C ALA A 474 0.57 19.00 -7.44
N VAL A 475 0.10 19.46 -6.27
CA VAL A 475 0.77 19.28 -4.97
C VAL A 475 0.91 17.80 -4.63
N SER A 476 -0.16 17.01 -4.79
CA SER A 476 -0.11 15.56 -4.54
C SER A 476 0.88 14.86 -5.48
N THR A 477 0.93 15.26 -6.74
CA THR A 477 1.91 14.75 -7.72
C THR A 477 3.33 15.07 -7.30
N TYR A 478 3.60 16.32 -6.93
CA TYR A 478 4.92 16.76 -6.47
C TYR A 478 5.38 15.99 -5.22
N GLN A 479 4.49 15.76 -4.25
CA GLN A 479 4.78 14.91 -3.09
C GLN A 479 5.10 13.46 -3.49
N GLY A 480 4.40 12.92 -4.49
CA GLY A 480 4.68 11.60 -5.06
C GLY A 480 6.08 11.53 -5.70
N ILE A 481 6.48 12.58 -6.43
CA ILE A 481 7.81 12.71 -7.03
C ILE A 481 8.89 12.78 -5.94
N ALA A 482 8.71 13.65 -4.94
CA ALA A 482 9.64 13.76 -3.82
C ALA A 482 9.83 12.42 -3.10
N LYS A 483 8.72 11.68 -2.86
CA LYS A 483 8.79 10.33 -2.27
C LYS A 483 9.53 9.34 -3.17
N ALA A 484 9.33 9.39 -4.49
CA ALA A 484 10.02 8.53 -5.43
C ALA A 484 11.54 8.81 -5.42
N LEU A 485 11.93 10.09 -5.44
CA LEU A 485 13.32 10.53 -5.31
C LEU A 485 13.95 10.11 -3.98
N THR A 486 13.21 10.12 -2.87
CA THR A 486 13.75 9.61 -1.59
C THR A 486 13.88 8.07 -1.57
N THR A 487 12.97 7.35 -2.24
CA THR A 487 12.88 5.88 -2.13
C THR A 487 13.80 5.14 -3.10
N ASP A 488 13.94 5.66 -4.32
CA ASP A 488 14.77 5.13 -5.40
C ASP A 488 15.21 6.27 -6.34
N PRO A 489 16.14 7.14 -5.89
CA PRO A 489 16.52 8.34 -6.63
C PRO A 489 17.09 8.00 -8.02
N ALA A 490 17.94 6.98 -8.10
CA ALA A 490 18.48 6.52 -9.38
C ALA A 490 17.41 5.92 -10.29
N GLY A 491 16.45 5.16 -9.75
CA GLY A 491 15.33 4.62 -10.52
C GLY A 491 14.41 5.70 -11.07
N TYR A 492 14.12 6.75 -10.27
CA TYR A 492 13.34 7.88 -10.74
C TYR A 492 14.07 8.69 -11.82
N ALA A 493 15.34 9.04 -11.59
CA ALA A 493 16.15 9.76 -12.58
C ALA A 493 16.27 8.98 -13.89
N ALA A 494 16.51 7.67 -13.84
CA ALA A 494 16.50 6.83 -15.04
C ALA A 494 15.15 6.83 -15.77
N SER A 495 14.02 6.98 -15.06
CA SER A 495 12.69 6.99 -15.67
C SER A 495 12.36 8.26 -16.46
N VAL A 496 13.04 9.38 -16.14
CA VAL A 496 12.85 10.67 -16.83
C VAL A 496 13.88 10.89 -17.93
N LEU A 497 14.98 10.13 -17.92
CA LEU A 497 15.97 10.10 -18.99
C LEU A 497 15.50 9.21 -20.16
N ASP A 498 15.83 9.67 -21.37
CA ASP A 498 15.73 8.85 -22.59
C ASP A 498 16.64 7.62 -22.46
N GLU A 499 16.22 6.50 -23.07
CA GLU A 499 16.91 5.21 -22.90
C GLU A 499 18.39 5.26 -23.33
N GLU A 500 18.72 6.08 -24.32
CA GLU A 500 20.09 6.29 -24.82
C GLU A 500 20.98 7.05 -23.83
N ASP A 501 20.39 7.84 -22.93
CA ASP A 501 21.11 8.70 -21.97
C ASP A 501 21.24 8.08 -20.58
N ARG A 502 20.79 6.83 -20.36
CA ARG A 502 20.81 6.16 -19.05
C ARG A 502 22.20 5.63 -18.64
N THR A 503 23.24 6.46 -18.73
CA THR A 503 24.56 6.16 -18.16
C THR A 503 24.60 6.48 -16.67
N SER A 504 25.54 5.90 -15.92
CA SER A 504 25.71 6.18 -14.50
C SER A 504 25.95 7.66 -14.21
N GLU A 505 26.72 8.35 -15.05
CA GLU A 505 27.03 9.77 -14.93
C GLU A 505 25.78 10.64 -15.14
N GLN A 506 24.99 10.33 -16.17
CA GLN A 506 23.75 11.07 -16.46
C GLN A 506 22.69 10.83 -15.39
N ILE A 507 22.57 9.60 -14.89
CA ILE A 507 21.67 9.28 -13.78
C ILE A 507 22.05 10.07 -12.52
N ILE A 508 23.35 10.18 -12.20
CA ILE A 508 23.83 10.99 -11.06
C ILE A 508 23.54 12.48 -11.28
N GLU A 509 23.86 13.01 -12.46
CA GLU A 509 23.67 14.43 -12.75
C GLU A 509 22.19 14.82 -12.72
N GLU A 510 21.33 13.96 -13.25
CA GLU A 510 19.89 14.15 -13.23
C GLU A 510 19.34 14.11 -11.79
N GLN A 511 19.85 13.23 -10.93
CA GLN A 511 19.50 13.24 -9.49
C GLN A 511 19.88 14.58 -8.83
N ARG A 512 21.08 15.10 -9.11
CA ARG A 512 21.52 16.39 -8.57
C ARG A 512 20.64 17.54 -9.09
N ARG A 513 20.30 17.53 -10.38
CA ARG A 513 19.39 18.49 -11.00
C ARG A 513 17.99 18.46 -10.37
N LEU A 514 17.52 17.27 -10.01
CA LEU A 514 16.24 17.05 -9.31
C LEU A 514 16.32 17.32 -7.80
N GLY A 515 17.47 17.77 -7.28
CA GLY A 515 17.64 18.18 -5.89
C GLY A 515 17.87 17.05 -4.89
N VAL A 516 18.29 15.86 -5.35
CA VAL A 516 18.68 14.77 -4.45
C VAL A 516 19.94 15.19 -3.67
N PRO A 517 19.93 15.14 -2.32
CA PRO A 517 21.12 15.46 -1.52
C PRO A 517 22.31 14.56 -1.86
N GLU A 518 23.53 15.08 -1.82
CA GLU A 518 24.75 14.35 -2.24
C GLU A 518 24.93 13.01 -1.51
N HIS A 519 24.54 12.92 -0.23
CA HIS A 519 24.62 11.66 0.54
C HIS A 519 23.58 10.60 0.13
N SER A 520 22.55 10.99 -0.61
CA SER A 520 21.45 10.15 -1.11
C SER A 520 21.54 9.84 -2.61
N VAL A 521 22.41 10.55 -3.34
CA VAL A 521 22.69 10.27 -4.76
C VAL A 521 23.15 8.83 -4.92
N SER A 522 22.49 8.06 -5.77
CA SER A 522 22.74 6.64 -6.03
C SER A 522 23.18 6.41 -7.48
N VAL A 523 24.01 5.40 -7.75
CA VAL A 523 24.41 5.03 -9.11
C VAL A 523 23.44 4.00 -9.68
N LEU A 524 22.96 3.09 -8.83
CA LEU A 524 22.12 1.98 -9.24
C LEU A 524 20.66 2.20 -8.84
N PRO A 525 19.72 2.08 -9.78
CA PRO A 525 18.32 1.87 -9.44
C PRO A 525 18.17 0.71 -8.46
N LYS A 526 17.27 0.84 -7.50
CA LYS A 526 17.09 -0.13 -6.42
C LYS A 526 16.89 -1.57 -6.92
N ALA A 527 16.09 -1.74 -7.97
CA ALA A 527 15.85 -3.04 -8.60
C ALA A 527 17.12 -3.65 -9.21
N GLN A 528 17.98 -2.82 -9.82
CA GLN A 528 19.25 -3.26 -10.38
C GLN A 528 20.23 -3.66 -9.28
N ALA A 529 20.33 -2.86 -8.20
CA ALA A 529 21.15 -3.20 -7.04
C ALA A 529 20.74 -4.54 -6.42
N MET A 530 19.44 -4.78 -6.23
CA MET A 530 18.91 -6.07 -5.75
C MET A 530 19.26 -7.24 -6.68
N SER A 531 19.16 -7.03 -7.99
CA SER A 531 19.55 -8.05 -8.98
C SER A 531 21.03 -8.38 -8.89
N ILE A 532 21.90 -7.37 -8.68
CA ILE A 532 23.34 -7.58 -8.52
C ILE A 532 23.64 -8.34 -7.23
N VAL A 533 23.02 -7.95 -6.10
CA VAL A 533 23.16 -8.68 -4.83
C VAL A 533 22.77 -10.15 -5.00
N THR A 534 21.62 -10.42 -5.61
CA THR A 534 21.15 -11.80 -5.87
C THR A 534 22.13 -12.59 -6.75
N ALA A 535 22.69 -11.95 -7.78
CA ALA A 535 23.68 -12.57 -8.67
C ALA A 535 25.01 -12.85 -7.95
N LEU A 536 25.46 -11.94 -7.08
CA LEU A 536 26.65 -12.14 -6.26
C LEU A 536 26.47 -13.32 -5.31
N GLU A 537 25.38 -13.36 -4.56
CA GLU A 537 25.08 -14.44 -3.60
C GLU A 537 24.94 -15.80 -4.28
N SER A 538 24.52 -15.82 -5.55
CA SER A 538 24.42 -17.03 -6.36
C SER A 538 25.70 -17.37 -7.13
N SER A 539 26.72 -16.52 -7.10
CA SER A 539 27.93 -16.68 -7.91
C SER A 539 28.80 -17.84 -7.42
N GLY A 540 29.30 -18.64 -8.36
CA GLY A 540 30.31 -19.67 -8.08
C GLY A 540 31.67 -19.08 -7.68
N ASN A 541 31.93 -17.81 -8.00
CA ASN A 541 33.17 -17.10 -7.72
C ASN A 541 32.88 -15.67 -7.25
N LEU A 542 32.43 -15.57 -5.99
CA LEU A 542 31.99 -14.33 -5.36
C LEU A 542 33.09 -13.25 -5.35
N ALA A 543 34.34 -13.63 -5.05
CA ALA A 543 35.45 -12.69 -4.97
C ALA A 543 35.76 -12.03 -6.33
N ASP A 544 35.88 -12.82 -7.41
CA ASP A 544 36.15 -12.27 -8.74
C ASP A 544 34.96 -11.48 -9.29
N SER A 545 33.73 -11.88 -8.94
CA SER A 545 32.52 -11.13 -9.31
C SER A 545 32.50 -9.75 -8.66
N MET A 546 32.92 -9.65 -7.40
CA MET A 546 33.03 -8.37 -6.70
C MET A 546 34.10 -7.46 -7.31
N VAL A 547 35.27 -8.02 -7.63
CA VAL A 547 36.35 -7.29 -8.32
C VAL A 547 35.89 -6.79 -9.69
N ALA A 548 35.17 -7.61 -10.44
CA ALA A 548 34.65 -7.23 -11.75
C ALA A 548 33.66 -6.06 -11.64
N LEU A 549 32.77 -6.05 -10.63
CA LEU A 549 31.89 -4.91 -10.38
C LEU A 549 32.69 -3.65 -10.01
N GLN A 550 33.69 -3.77 -9.14
CA GLN A 550 34.53 -2.62 -8.78
C GLN A 550 35.25 -2.03 -10.01
N GLN A 551 35.77 -2.89 -10.89
CA GLN A 551 36.40 -2.46 -12.15
C GLN A 551 35.40 -1.84 -13.12
N GLN A 552 34.16 -2.34 -13.16
CA GLN A 552 33.10 -1.82 -14.04
C GLN A 552 32.72 -0.39 -13.70
N TYR A 553 32.57 -0.06 -12.42
CA TYR A 553 32.14 1.28 -11.98
C TYR A 553 33.29 2.23 -11.68
N GLY A 554 34.51 1.71 -11.51
CA GLY A 554 35.70 2.51 -11.25
C GLY A 554 35.75 3.10 -9.82
N PRO A 555 36.90 3.63 -9.40
CA PRO A 555 37.13 4.06 -8.02
C PRO A 555 36.27 5.26 -7.58
N GLU A 556 35.84 6.11 -8.52
CA GLU A 556 35.04 7.31 -8.21
C GLU A 556 33.59 6.95 -7.85
N ASN A 557 32.97 6.04 -8.61
CA ASN A 557 31.57 5.64 -8.39
C ASN A 557 31.43 4.42 -7.46
N TRP A 558 32.51 3.64 -7.25
CA TRP A 558 32.46 2.44 -6.42
C TRP A 558 31.93 2.67 -5.00
N PRO A 559 32.30 3.73 -4.26
CA PRO A 559 31.75 3.97 -2.93
C PRO A 559 30.22 4.11 -2.92
N ILE A 560 29.66 4.75 -3.95
CA ILE A 560 28.21 4.95 -4.11
C ILE A 560 27.55 3.62 -4.47
N VAL A 561 28.10 2.90 -5.46
CA VAL A 561 27.63 1.56 -5.86
C VAL A 561 27.64 0.59 -4.69
N TYR A 562 28.73 0.56 -3.93
CA TYR A 562 28.86 -0.28 -2.74
C TYR A 562 27.76 0.03 -1.72
N ARG A 563 27.52 1.32 -1.42
CA ARG A 563 26.42 1.75 -0.56
C ARG A 563 25.06 1.30 -1.11
N ASP A 564 24.84 1.41 -2.42
CA ASP A 564 23.59 0.98 -3.06
C ASP A 564 23.38 -0.54 -2.93
N LEU A 565 24.44 -1.34 -3.06
CA LEU A 565 24.40 -2.79 -2.83
C LEU A 565 24.10 -3.12 -1.37
N VAL A 566 24.72 -2.42 -0.41
CA VAL A 566 24.44 -2.58 1.03
C VAL A 566 22.98 -2.25 1.32
N ASN A 567 22.47 -1.14 0.80
CA ASN A 567 21.06 -0.74 0.94
C ASN A 567 20.09 -1.73 0.27
N ALA A 568 20.56 -2.44 -0.78
CA ALA A 568 19.82 -3.51 -1.43
C ALA A 568 19.90 -4.86 -0.71
N GLY A 569 20.64 -4.95 0.40
CA GLY A 569 20.71 -6.13 1.26
C GLY A 569 21.97 -6.98 1.12
N LEU A 570 23.08 -6.44 0.60
CA LEU A 570 24.37 -7.15 0.53
C LEU A 570 24.77 -7.69 1.91
N SER A 571 25.01 -9.01 2.02
CA SER A 571 25.31 -9.64 3.30
C SER A 571 26.56 -9.04 3.97
N PRO A 572 26.61 -8.92 5.31
CA PRO A 572 27.76 -8.39 6.02
C PRO A 572 29.08 -9.10 5.72
N GLU A 573 29.05 -10.40 5.42
CA GLU A 573 30.24 -11.15 5.05
C GLU A 573 30.71 -10.84 3.62
N THR A 574 29.76 -10.56 2.72
CA THR A 574 30.07 -10.15 1.34
C THR A 574 30.55 -8.70 1.28
N GLN A 575 30.10 -7.85 2.20
CA GLN A 575 30.62 -6.49 2.38
C GLN A 575 32.13 -6.46 2.63
N VAL A 576 32.66 -7.43 3.39
CA VAL A 576 34.11 -7.57 3.62
C VAL A 576 34.87 -7.78 2.31
N LEU A 577 34.31 -8.58 1.39
CA LEU A 577 34.95 -8.83 0.09
C LEU A 577 34.98 -7.59 -0.79
N ALA A 578 33.98 -6.72 -0.65
CA ALA A 578 33.86 -5.47 -1.38
C ALA A 578 34.79 -4.37 -0.83
N SER A 579 35.13 -4.43 0.46
CA SER A 579 36.06 -3.48 1.10
C SER A 579 37.53 -3.89 0.94
N MET A 580 37.81 -5.16 0.61
CA MET A 580 39.14 -5.58 0.18
C MET A 580 39.34 -5.08 -1.25
N ASP A 581 40.24 -4.14 -1.52
CA ASP A 581 40.50 -3.59 -2.86
C ASP A 581 41.97 -3.65 -3.27
N MET A 582 42.86 -4.04 -2.37
CA MET A 582 44.31 -4.05 -2.62
C MET A 582 44.79 -5.37 -3.26
N PRO A 583 45.79 -5.34 -4.17
CA PRO A 583 46.32 -6.54 -4.82
C PRO A 583 46.83 -7.61 -3.84
N GLU A 584 47.47 -7.21 -2.75
CA GLU A 584 47.97 -8.10 -1.70
C GLU A 584 46.86 -8.84 -0.94
N GLN A 585 45.62 -8.37 -1.01
CA GLN A 585 44.47 -9.00 -0.38
C GLN A 585 43.82 -10.08 -1.26
N ALA A 586 44.33 -10.30 -2.49
CA ALA A 586 43.70 -11.20 -3.46
C ALA A 586 43.50 -12.64 -2.93
N THR A 587 44.52 -13.21 -2.27
CA THR A 587 44.45 -14.57 -1.70
C THR A 587 43.39 -14.64 -0.61
N ALA A 588 43.46 -13.75 0.38
CA ALA A 588 42.51 -13.68 1.49
C ALA A 588 41.06 -13.47 0.99
N ARG A 589 40.87 -12.59 0.00
CA ARG A 589 39.55 -12.32 -0.59
C ARG A 589 38.97 -13.57 -1.25
N LYS A 590 39.80 -14.31 -1.98
CA LYS A 590 39.38 -15.58 -2.60
C LYS A 590 38.94 -16.59 -1.55
N VAL A 591 39.75 -16.83 -0.51
CA VAL A 591 39.42 -17.84 0.52
C VAL A 591 38.24 -17.42 1.39
N ILE A 592 38.08 -16.13 1.71
CA ILE A 592 36.87 -15.61 2.36
C ILE A 592 35.65 -15.83 1.47
N GLY A 593 35.74 -15.49 0.17
CA GLY A 593 34.63 -15.69 -0.77
C GLY A 593 34.20 -17.14 -0.88
N GLU A 594 35.16 -18.07 -0.91
CA GLU A 594 34.89 -19.50 -0.84
C GLU A 594 34.26 -19.92 0.50
N GLY A 595 34.73 -19.35 1.61
CA GLY A 595 34.19 -19.51 2.95
C GLY A 595 32.73 -19.12 3.07
N VAL A 596 32.41 -17.88 2.68
CA VAL A 596 31.06 -17.31 2.68
C VAL A 596 30.11 -18.16 1.85
N ARG A 597 30.51 -18.53 0.63
CA ARG A 597 29.69 -19.37 -0.26
C ARG A 597 29.43 -20.76 0.30
N THR A 598 30.44 -21.40 0.88
CA THR A 598 30.30 -22.75 1.44
C THR A 598 29.43 -22.71 2.69
N GLY A 599 29.51 -21.64 3.47
CA GLY A 599 28.78 -21.47 4.71
C GLY A 599 29.38 -22.26 5.86
N GLU A 600 29.13 -21.79 7.08
CA GLU A 600 29.77 -22.30 8.29
C GLU A 600 29.52 -23.79 8.53
N LYS A 601 28.28 -24.26 8.28
CA LYS A 601 27.91 -25.66 8.51
C LYS A 601 28.72 -26.60 7.63
N ALA A 602 28.77 -26.35 6.32
CA ALA A 602 29.53 -27.19 5.40
C ALA A 602 31.03 -27.07 5.63
N MET A 603 31.53 -25.90 6.04
CA MET A 603 32.93 -25.75 6.45
C MET A 603 33.28 -26.60 7.67
N LYS A 604 32.41 -26.64 8.69
CA LYS A 604 32.58 -27.53 9.85
C LYS A 604 32.54 -29.01 9.44
N GLU A 605 31.70 -29.38 8.48
CA GLU A 605 31.69 -30.76 7.94
C GLU A 605 33.00 -31.11 7.23
N LEU A 606 33.60 -30.18 6.46
CA LEU A 606 34.90 -30.37 5.82
C LEU A 606 36.06 -30.51 6.82
N LEU A 607 35.98 -29.84 7.97
CA LEU A 607 36.95 -29.96 9.06
C LEU A 607 36.84 -31.28 9.85
N GLY A 608 35.78 -32.07 9.62
CA GLY A 608 35.61 -33.39 10.23
C GLY A 608 35.41 -33.36 11.75
N SER A 609 35.86 -34.42 12.44
CA SER A 609 35.63 -34.61 13.88
C SER A 609 36.29 -33.56 14.78
N GLU A 610 37.29 -32.84 14.27
CA GLU A 610 38.04 -31.82 15.01
C GLU A 610 37.45 -30.41 14.86
N ALA A 611 36.36 -30.25 14.10
CA ALA A 611 35.78 -28.94 13.77
C ALA A 611 35.54 -28.02 14.98
N ASN A 612 35.11 -28.57 16.12
CA ASN A 612 34.88 -27.78 17.34
C ASN A 612 36.18 -27.31 18.00
N ILE A 613 37.23 -28.14 17.98
CA ILE A 613 38.55 -27.80 18.53
C ILE A 613 39.18 -26.73 17.64
N ILE A 614 39.16 -26.95 16.32
CA ILE A 614 39.67 -26.00 15.33
C ILE A 614 38.91 -24.66 15.44
N SER A 615 37.58 -24.68 15.54
CA SER A 615 36.79 -23.44 15.68
C SER A 615 37.17 -22.64 16.94
N ALA A 616 37.41 -23.31 18.08
CA ALA A 616 37.87 -22.63 19.28
C ALA A 616 39.27 -22.03 19.11
N SER A 617 40.19 -22.78 18.47
CA SER A 617 41.53 -22.26 18.14
C SER A 617 41.50 -21.09 17.16
N ILE A 618 40.53 -21.04 16.25
CA ILE A 618 40.32 -19.90 15.35
C ILE A 618 39.94 -18.66 16.16
N ASP A 619 39.04 -18.79 17.14
CA ASP A 619 38.61 -17.65 17.97
C ASP A 619 39.78 -17.05 18.77
N ASP A 620 40.62 -17.91 19.34
CA ASP A 620 41.83 -17.50 20.06
C ASP A 620 42.84 -16.83 19.10
N ALA A 621 43.08 -17.42 17.93
CA ALA A 621 44.03 -16.89 16.95
C ALA A 621 43.57 -15.55 16.35
N VAL A 622 42.28 -15.40 16.02
CA VAL A 622 41.71 -14.12 15.56
C VAL A 622 41.84 -13.06 16.65
N THR A 623 41.62 -13.43 17.91
CA THR A 623 41.78 -12.51 19.06
C THR A 623 43.23 -12.05 19.23
N GLU A 624 44.19 -12.96 19.08
CA GLU A 624 45.63 -12.66 19.11
C GLU A 624 46.01 -11.69 17.98
N GLU A 625 45.61 -11.99 16.74
CA GLU A 625 45.99 -11.19 15.56
C GLU A 625 45.28 -9.82 15.49
N MET A 626 44.08 -9.71 16.07
CA MET A 626 43.35 -8.43 16.17
C MET A 626 43.78 -7.57 17.36
N GLN A 627 44.78 -7.98 18.16
CA GLN A 627 45.12 -7.29 19.40
C GLN A 627 45.42 -5.79 19.18
N GLU A 628 46.19 -5.44 18.16
CA GLU A 628 46.52 -4.03 17.87
C GLU A 628 45.30 -3.23 17.43
N PHE A 629 44.49 -3.78 16.53
CA PHE A 629 43.25 -3.16 16.08
C PHE A 629 42.29 -2.92 17.25
N ASN A 630 42.13 -3.91 18.13
CA ASN A 630 41.28 -3.85 19.32
C ASN A 630 41.72 -2.78 20.32
N GLN A 631 43.03 -2.53 20.43
CA GLN A 631 43.59 -1.46 21.28
C GLN A 631 43.24 -0.05 20.79
N THR A 632 42.82 0.12 19.53
CA THR A 632 42.46 1.43 18.98
C THR A 632 41.07 1.91 19.35
N PHE A 633 40.24 1.06 19.97
CA PHE A 633 38.94 1.46 20.47
C PHE A 633 39.01 1.99 21.90
N LEU A 634 38.07 2.87 22.26
CA LEU A 634 37.94 3.50 23.58
C LEU A 634 38.05 2.51 24.75
N GLY A 635 38.98 2.77 25.66
CA GLY A 635 39.19 1.97 26.88
C GLY A 635 40.04 0.71 26.68
N GLY A 636 40.65 0.50 25.50
CA GLY A 636 41.56 -0.62 25.22
C GLY A 636 40.95 -2.02 25.43
N GLY A 637 39.62 -2.08 25.58
CA GLY A 637 38.89 -3.21 26.10
C GLY A 637 38.02 -3.88 25.04
N TYR A 638 38.15 -5.21 25.00
CA TYR A 638 37.33 -6.16 24.24
C TYR A 638 35.87 -6.12 24.74
N SER A 639 35.03 -5.18 24.29
CA SER A 639 33.61 -5.17 24.68
C SER A 639 32.77 -6.01 23.72
N ARG A 640 31.95 -6.93 24.26
CA ARG A 640 31.04 -7.79 23.49
C ARG A 640 30.05 -6.99 22.63
N GLU A 641 29.60 -5.82 23.09
CA GLU A 641 28.75 -4.93 22.27
C GLU A 641 29.45 -4.44 21.00
N ARG A 642 30.77 -4.17 21.03
CA ARG A 642 31.52 -3.73 19.84
C ARG A 642 31.76 -4.86 18.86
N PHE A 643 31.92 -6.09 19.35
CA PHE A 643 32.00 -7.28 18.50
C PHE A 643 30.73 -7.52 17.68
N LYS A 644 29.55 -7.11 18.18
CA LYS A 644 28.29 -7.18 17.41
C LYS A 644 28.31 -6.27 16.17
N GLN A 645 28.97 -5.12 16.24
CA GLN A 645 29.12 -4.22 15.08
C GLN A 645 30.08 -4.79 14.03
N LEU A 646 31.05 -5.61 14.45
CA LEU A 646 32.00 -6.31 13.59
C LEU A 646 31.60 -7.78 13.35
N GLU A 647 30.38 -8.20 13.68
CA GLU A 647 29.98 -9.61 13.66
C GLU A 647 30.09 -10.18 12.24
N GLY A 648 29.64 -9.41 11.24
CA GLY A 648 29.80 -9.75 9.83
C GLY A 648 31.26 -9.90 9.40
N TYR A 649 32.11 -8.96 9.81
CA TYR A 649 33.55 -8.99 9.53
C TYR A 649 34.23 -10.20 10.15
N THR A 650 33.97 -10.43 11.44
CA THR A 650 34.54 -11.56 12.18
C THR A 650 34.07 -12.87 11.60
N ARG A 651 32.80 -12.98 11.20
CA ARG A 651 32.26 -14.19 10.58
C ARG A 651 32.91 -14.47 9.23
N ALA A 652 33.07 -13.46 8.38
CA ALA A 652 33.78 -13.59 7.11
C ALA A 652 35.22 -14.06 7.31
N VAL A 653 35.93 -13.45 8.27
CA VAL A 653 37.30 -13.83 8.64
C VAL A 653 37.36 -15.28 9.09
N LYS A 654 36.48 -15.70 10.01
CA LYS A 654 36.42 -17.10 10.47
C LYS A 654 36.16 -18.06 9.33
N LEU A 655 35.25 -17.73 8.41
CA LEU A 655 34.95 -18.56 7.24
C LEU A 655 36.13 -18.65 6.28
N GLY A 656 36.88 -17.57 6.08
CA GLY A 656 38.13 -17.57 5.32
C GLY A 656 39.20 -18.46 5.95
N ILE A 657 39.41 -18.36 7.26
CA ILE A 657 40.35 -19.20 8.00
C ILE A 657 39.93 -20.68 7.91
N MET A 658 38.65 -20.99 8.11
CA MET A 658 38.12 -22.35 7.94
C MET A 658 38.35 -22.87 6.51
N ALA A 659 38.21 -22.02 5.48
CA ALA A 659 38.48 -22.40 4.10
C ALA A 659 39.94 -22.81 3.89
N MET A 660 40.89 -22.01 4.39
CA MET A 660 42.33 -22.31 4.29
C MET A 660 42.70 -23.59 5.04
N VAL A 661 42.20 -23.76 6.26
CA VAL A 661 42.47 -24.97 7.06
C VAL A 661 41.88 -26.21 6.39
N ALA A 662 40.61 -26.16 5.98
CA ALA A 662 39.89 -27.32 5.47
C ALA A 662 40.33 -27.74 4.06
N LYS A 663 40.69 -26.79 3.18
CA LYS A 663 40.98 -27.08 1.77
C LYS A 663 42.46 -27.04 1.43
N GLU A 664 43.21 -26.16 2.07
CA GLU A 664 44.62 -25.95 1.76
C GLU A 664 45.55 -26.58 2.81
N GLY A 665 45.00 -27.00 3.96
CA GLY A 665 45.75 -27.65 5.03
C GLY A 665 46.67 -26.68 5.79
N VAL A 666 46.35 -25.39 5.77
CA VAL A 666 47.13 -24.35 6.47
C VAL A 666 46.87 -24.44 7.98
N GLU A 667 47.90 -24.25 8.79
CA GLU A 667 47.81 -24.16 10.26
C GLU A 667 46.90 -22.99 10.66
N VAL A 668 46.08 -23.17 11.71
CA VAL A 668 45.10 -22.16 12.16
C VAL A 668 45.75 -20.80 12.42
N LYS A 669 46.94 -20.79 13.03
CA LYS A 669 47.65 -19.54 13.36
C LYS A 669 48.12 -18.80 12.10
N ASP A 670 48.66 -19.52 11.12
CA ASP A 670 49.14 -18.92 9.87
C ASP A 670 47.97 -18.41 9.02
N ALA A 671 46.88 -19.18 8.95
CA ALA A 671 45.64 -18.77 8.28
C ALA A 671 45.01 -17.55 8.96
N ALA A 672 44.96 -17.51 10.30
CA ALA A 672 44.46 -16.35 11.04
C ALA A 672 45.28 -15.09 10.75
N LYS A 673 46.61 -15.20 10.79
CA LYS A 673 47.52 -14.10 10.47
C LYS A 673 47.30 -13.57 9.06
N GLU A 674 47.17 -14.45 8.06
CA GLU A 674 46.95 -14.03 6.67
C GLU A 674 45.60 -13.34 6.48
N VAL A 675 44.51 -13.95 6.95
CA VAL A 675 43.15 -13.44 6.75
C VAL A 675 42.90 -12.17 7.56
N VAL A 676 43.28 -12.14 8.85
CA VAL A 676 43.13 -10.95 9.70
C VAL A 676 44.00 -9.81 9.19
N SER A 677 45.23 -10.10 8.77
CA SER A 677 46.09 -9.07 8.19
C SER A 677 45.51 -8.49 6.91
N ALA A 678 44.95 -9.32 6.03
CA ALA A 678 44.34 -8.82 4.81
C ALA A 678 43.06 -8.00 5.08
N VAL A 679 42.20 -8.40 6.02
CA VAL A 679 40.95 -7.68 6.29
C VAL A 679 41.16 -6.41 7.13
N PHE A 680 42.02 -6.46 8.14
CA PHE A 680 42.21 -5.36 9.08
C PHE A 680 43.59 -4.72 8.97
N ASN A 681 44.67 -5.48 9.22
CA ASN A 681 45.98 -4.86 9.46
C ASN A 681 46.61 -4.22 8.20
N SER A 682 46.18 -4.63 7.00
CA SER A 682 46.65 -4.03 5.74
C SER A 682 45.95 -2.70 5.43
N GLN A 683 44.80 -2.43 6.07
CA GLN A 683 44.00 -1.22 5.85
C GLN A 683 44.40 -0.08 6.79
N TYR A 684 45.07 -0.39 7.90
CA TYR A 684 45.40 0.60 8.93
C TYR A 684 46.84 0.47 9.42
N GLU A 685 47.40 1.62 9.79
CA GLU A 685 48.59 1.70 10.63
C GLU A 685 48.17 2.09 12.06
N TYR A 686 48.92 1.61 13.08
CA TYR A 686 48.56 1.72 14.50
C TYR A 686 49.55 2.56 15.32
N PRO A 687 49.63 3.89 15.08
CA PRO A 687 50.46 4.78 15.88
C PRO A 687 50.01 4.85 17.35
N GLU A 688 50.94 5.27 18.22
CA GLU A 688 50.72 5.31 19.67
C GLU A 688 51.11 6.68 20.25
N ILE A 689 50.22 7.24 21.07
CA ILE A 689 50.43 8.48 21.83
C ILE A 689 50.01 8.24 23.28
N ASN A 690 50.90 8.58 24.22
CA ASN A 690 50.66 8.47 25.66
C ASN A 690 50.21 7.06 26.11
N GLY A 691 50.69 6.00 25.45
CA GLY A 691 50.34 4.61 25.77
C GLY A 691 49.05 4.10 25.12
N TYR A 692 48.39 4.92 24.30
CA TYR A 692 47.15 4.56 23.61
C TYR A 692 47.37 4.52 22.10
N LYS A 693 46.96 3.41 21.49
CA LYS A 693 46.95 3.25 20.04
C LYS A 693 45.70 3.88 19.45
N PHE A 694 45.83 4.41 18.24
CA PHE A 694 44.71 4.77 17.38
C PHE A 694 44.97 4.21 15.97
N ARG A 695 43.95 4.12 15.12
CA ARG A 695 44.08 3.60 13.75
C ARG A 695 44.08 4.74 12.74
N VAL A 696 44.99 4.65 11.77
CA VAL A 696 45.09 5.59 10.64
C VAL A 696 44.99 4.78 9.36
N PRO A 697 44.02 5.06 8.47
CA PRO A 697 43.93 4.37 7.18
C PRO A 697 45.23 4.55 6.38
N VAL A 698 45.69 3.50 5.69
CA VAL A 698 46.93 3.50 4.90
C VAL A 698 46.97 4.54 3.77
N THR A 699 45.81 5.13 3.43
CA THR A 699 45.69 6.26 2.50
C THR A 699 46.29 7.57 3.05
N TYR A 700 46.57 7.64 4.35
CA TYR A 700 47.18 8.81 5.01
C TYR A 700 48.60 8.49 5.50
N ASP A 701 49.49 9.49 5.49
CA ASP A 701 50.84 9.36 6.07
C ASP A 701 50.75 9.30 7.61
N GLN A 702 50.83 8.09 8.18
CA GLN A 702 50.80 7.85 9.62
C GLN A 702 51.85 8.66 10.37
N ARG A 703 53.08 8.77 9.86
CA ARG A 703 54.15 9.50 10.56
C ARG A 703 53.80 10.97 10.65
N LEU A 704 53.17 11.53 9.62
CA LEU A 704 52.68 12.90 9.66
C LEU A 704 51.54 13.06 10.65
N ILE A 705 50.54 12.17 10.59
CA ILE A 705 49.37 12.17 11.49
C ILE A 705 49.81 12.06 12.94
N GLU A 706 50.66 11.09 13.27
CA GLU A 706 51.20 10.86 14.61
C GLU A 706 51.98 12.09 15.12
N ARG A 707 52.86 12.67 14.30
CA ARG A 707 53.59 13.90 14.68
C ARG A 707 52.65 15.07 14.96
N ARG A 708 51.60 15.24 14.16
CA ARG A 708 50.64 16.34 14.33
C ARG A 708 49.70 16.11 15.50
N ALA A 709 49.24 14.89 15.72
CA ALA A 709 48.47 14.52 16.90
C ALA A 709 49.29 14.75 18.18
N LYS A 710 50.59 14.36 18.21
CA LYS A 710 51.52 14.67 19.32
C LYS A 710 51.69 16.17 19.52
N PHE A 711 51.83 16.92 18.41
CA PHE A 711 51.96 18.37 18.47
C PHE A 711 50.69 19.04 19.01
N ALA A 712 49.51 18.61 18.57
CA ALA A 712 48.22 19.14 18.99
C ALA A 712 48.00 18.98 20.50
N VAL A 713 48.34 17.82 21.07
CA VAL A 713 48.31 17.61 22.53
C VAL A 713 49.30 18.54 23.23
N LYS A 714 50.57 18.54 22.80
CA LYS A 714 51.65 19.29 23.46
C LYS A 714 51.49 20.82 23.37
N LYS A 715 50.84 21.31 22.33
CA LYS A 715 50.63 22.75 22.06
C LYS A 715 49.20 23.21 22.26
N MET A 716 48.36 22.37 22.88
CA MET A 716 47.01 22.76 23.30
C MET A 716 47.11 24.04 24.12
N SER A 717 46.34 25.07 23.76
CA SER A 717 46.38 26.40 24.41
C SER A 717 45.73 26.33 25.80
N ASP A 718 46.25 27.07 26.78
CA ASP A 718 45.58 27.24 28.08
C ASP A 718 44.18 27.90 27.92
N ASN A 719 43.98 28.64 26.84
CA ASN A 719 42.73 29.36 26.54
C ASN A 719 41.71 28.55 25.73
N ILE A 720 42.00 27.30 25.40
CA ILE A 720 41.09 26.46 24.60
C ILE A 720 39.70 26.38 25.25
N GLN A 721 38.62 26.57 24.49
CA GLN A 721 37.23 26.59 24.99
C GLN A 721 36.67 25.17 25.20
N VAL A 722 37.21 24.43 26.17
CA VAL A 722 36.75 23.07 26.52
C VAL A 722 35.90 23.03 27.78
N LEU A 723 34.87 22.19 27.73
CA LEU A 723 34.00 21.87 28.85
C LEU A 723 34.78 21.03 29.87
N VAL A 724 34.87 21.52 31.11
CA VAL A 724 35.51 20.79 32.21
C VAL A 724 34.49 19.83 32.86
N PRO A 725 34.81 18.54 33.01
CA PRO A 725 33.94 17.59 33.72
C PRO A 725 33.81 17.97 35.20
N SER A 726 32.70 18.60 35.58
CA SER A 726 32.50 19.21 36.90
C SER A 726 32.75 18.23 38.08
N ALA A 727 32.39 16.95 37.91
CA ALA A 727 32.54 15.95 38.97
C ALA A 727 34.01 15.64 39.33
N ALA A 728 34.90 15.60 38.33
CA ALA A 728 36.29 15.18 38.51
C ALA A 728 37.19 16.27 39.12
N TYR A 729 36.76 17.53 39.08
CA TYR A 729 37.56 18.69 39.51
C TYR A 729 36.86 19.56 40.57
N SER A 730 35.78 19.06 41.17
CA SER A 730 34.95 19.80 42.14
C SER A 730 35.70 20.25 43.40
N GLU A 731 36.81 19.60 43.76
CA GLU A 731 37.68 19.98 44.88
C GLU A 731 38.66 21.12 44.53
N ILE A 732 38.81 21.45 43.24
CA ILE A 732 39.67 22.52 42.75
C ILE A 732 38.83 23.80 42.62
N PRO A 733 39.33 24.98 43.03
CA PRO A 733 38.64 26.25 42.78
C PRO A 733 38.30 26.42 41.30
N GLU A 734 37.08 26.84 40.99
CA GLU A 734 36.54 26.97 39.62
C GLU A 734 37.48 27.73 38.68
N GLU A 735 38.11 28.79 39.20
CA GLU A 735 39.11 29.62 38.49
C GLU A 735 40.32 28.83 37.96
N ARG A 736 40.64 27.66 38.54
CA ARG A 736 41.78 26.81 38.18
C ARG A 736 41.38 25.47 37.56
N GLN A 737 40.11 25.07 37.64
CA GLN A 737 39.64 23.79 37.13
C GLN A 737 40.01 23.60 35.66
N LYS A 738 39.85 24.66 34.85
CA LYS A 738 40.19 24.65 33.43
C LYS A 738 41.68 24.47 33.16
N GLU A 739 42.53 25.22 33.88
CA GLU A 739 43.99 25.11 33.74
C GLU A 739 44.48 23.69 34.08
N VAL A 740 43.99 23.14 35.20
CA VAL A 740 44.34 21.78 35.62
C VAL A 740 43.81 20.73 34.64
N TYR A 741 42.59 20.92 34.13
CA TYR A 741 42.01 20.00 33.15
C TYR A 741 42.82 20.01 31.85
N VAL A 742 43.11 21.19 31.28
CA VAL A 742 43.94 21.30 30.07
C VAL A 742 45.33 20.71 30.30
N GLN A 743 45.93 20.93 31.47
CA GLN A 743 47.21 20.30 31.81
C GLN A 743 47.09 18.77 31.86
N SER A 744 46.02 18.22 32.43
CA SER A 744 45.77 16.77 32.41
C SER A 744 45.63 16.23 30.97
N LEU A 745 45.00 16.98 30.06
CA LEU A 745 44.90 16.59 28.66
C LEU A 745 46.26 16.57 27.97
N ARG A 746 47.17 17.48 28.32
CA ARG A 746 48.55 17.47 27.80
C ARG A 746 49.35 16.28 28.29
N ASP A 747 49.17 15.92 29.56
CA ASP A 747 50.00 14.92 30.24
C ASP A 747 49.49 13.49 30.00
N SER A 748 48.18 13.28 29.99
CA SER A 748 47.54 11.96 29.93
C SER A 748 46.36 11.86 28.95
N GLY A 749 46.03 12.93 28.23
CA GLY A 749 45.04 12.88 27.15
C GLY A 749 45.52 11.99 26.00
N TYR A 750 44.58 11.34 25.33
CA TYR A 750 44.87 10.41 24.25
C TYR A 750 43.87 10.51 23.11
N TRP A 751 44.29 10.06 21.93
CA TRP A 751 43.50 10.11 20.71
C TRP A 751 42.83 8.76 20.45
N VAL A 752 41.61 8.82 19.93
CA VAL A 752 40.87 7.66 19.41
C VAL A 752 40.35 8.01 18.04
N THR A 753 40.44 7.09 17.09
CA THR A 753 39.84 7.28 15.76
C THR A 753 38.33 7.45 15.88
N ASN A 754 37.79 8.48 15.20
CA ASN A 754 36.37 8.79 15.22
C ASN A 754 35.52 7.66 14.59
N GLU A 755 34.20 7.75 14.76
CA GLU A 755 33.25 6.74 14.28
C GLU A 755 33.23 6.62 12.75
N THR A 756 33.56 7.70 12.04
CA THR A 756 33.59 7.75 10.57
C THR A 756 34.97 7.44 9.98
N GLU A 757 35.96 7.15 10.81
CA GLU A 757 37.37 6.89 10.44
C GLU A 757 38.06 8.00 9.65
N THR A 758 37.52 9.22 9.71
CA THR A 758 38.04 10.41 9.02
C THR A 758 38.97 11.25 9.89
N GLY A 759 39.12 10.95 11.17
CA GLY A 759 39.87 11.77 12.11
C GLY A 759 40.06 11.16 13.48
N LEU A 760 40.57 11.97 14.40
CA LEU A 760 40.83 11.62 15.79
C LEU A 760 40.00 12.49 16.74
N VAL A 761 39.38 11.86 17.73
CA VAL A 761 38.72 12.52 18.87
C VAL A 761 39.61 12.39 20.09
N MET A 762 39.79 13.49 20.83
CA MET A 762 40.56 13.50 22.07
C MET A 762 39.70 12.98 23.23
N PHE A 763 40.31 12.14 24.05
CA PHE A 763 39.75 11.63 25.28
C PHE A 763 40.62 12.03 26.47
N ASN A 764 39.95 12.28 27.60
CA ASN A 764 40.63 12.52 28.86
C ASN A 764 41.05 11.19 29.52
N GLN A 765 41.82 11.27 30.60
CA GLN A 765 42.29 10.09 31.35
C GLN A 765 41.18 9.22 31.97
N LEU A 766 39.95 9.73 32.06
CA LEU A 766 38.77 8.99 32.54
C LEU A 766 38.06 8.23 31.41
N GLY A 767 38.52 8.38 30.16
CA GLY A 767 37.89 7.80 28.98
C GLY A 767 36.64 8.54 28.51
N GLU A 768 36.48 9.80 28.90
CA GLU A 768 35.41 10.66 28.42
C GLU A 768 35.90 11.53 27.24
N PRO A 769 35.06 11.77 26.22
CA PRO A 769 35.43 12.63 25.11
C PRO A 769 35.64 14.06 25.62
N VAL A 770 36.70 14.71 25.18
CA VAL A 770 36.90 16.13 25.44
C VAL A 770 35.88 16.90 24.59
N LEU A 771 35.06 17.71 25.24
CA LEU A 771 34.05 18.53 24.57
C LEU A 771 34.46 20.00 24.59
N PHE A 772 34.07 20.75 23.58
CA PHE A 772 34.08 22.20 23.62
C PHE A 772 32.93 22.74 24.48
N ASP A 773 32.98 24.03 24.82
CA ASP A 773 31.92 24.72 25.57
C ASP A 773 30.54 24.66 24.87
N ASN A 774 30.50 24.44 23.55
CA ASN A 774 29.26 24.27 22.78
C ASN A 774 28.74 22.82 22.74
N GLY A 775 29.45 21.88 23.37
CA GLY A 775 29.11 20.45 23.41
C GLY A 775 29.70 19.60 22.28
N ASP A 776 30.38 20.20 21.30
CA ASP A 776 31.00 19.45 20.20
C ASP A 776 32.25 18.71 20.69
N ARG A 777 32.59 17.59 20.05
CA ARG A 777 33.79 16.81 20.40
C ARG A 777 35.06 17.53 19.91
N TYR A 778 36.12 17.48 20.71
CA TYR A 778 37.45 17.92 20.29
C TYR A 778 38.03 16.93 19.29
N GLU A 779 37.82 17.23 18.01
CA GLU A 779 38.12 16.35 16.88
C GLU A 779 39.06 17.02 15.87
N ILE A 780 39.98 16.24 15.29
CA ILE A 780 40.84 16.67 14.20
C ILE A 780 40.76 15.66 13.07
N LEU A 781 40.30 16.11 11.89
CA LEU A 781 40.24 15.29 10.68
C LEU A 781 41.65 14.99 10.13
N PHE A 782 41.85 13.79 9.60
CA PHE A 782 43.09 13.35 8.96
C PHE A 782 43.46 14.23 7.77
N GLU A 783 42.49 14.66 6.98
CA GLU A 783 42.73 15.59 5.87
C GLU A 783 43.36 16.91 6.36
N ASN A 784 42.84 17.47 7.46
CA ASN A 784 43.41 18.68 8.08
C ASN A 784 44.83 18.43 8.65
N MET A 785 45.13 17.19 9.05
CA MET A 785 46.47 16.79 9.47
C MET A 785 47.43 16.52 8.31
N VAL A 786 46.96 16.26 7.10
CA VAL A 786 47.84 16.13 5.93
C VAL A 786 48.02 17.49 5.28
N ASN A 787 46.90 18.15 4.94
CA ASN A 787 46.83 19.43 4.26
C ASN A 787 46.24 20.48 5.22
N PRO A 788 47.06 21.12 6.07
CA PRO A 788 46.54 22.12 6.98
C PRO A 788 46.05 23.32 6.15
N PRO A 789 44.86 23.87 6.44
CA PRO A 789 44.45 25.12 5.81
C PRO A 789 45.51 26.20 6.05
N ILE A 790 45.79 27.03 5.03
CA ILE A 790 46.82 28.06 5.09
C ILE A 790 46.35 29.16 6.06
N GLY A 791 47.03 29.26 7.20
CA GLY A 791 46.65 30.14 8.32
C GLY A 791 46.22 29.29 9.51
N ILE A 792 46.96 29.37 10.61
CA ILE A 792 46.84 28.46 11.77
C ILE A 792 45.47 28.63 12.43
N ALA A 793 44.56 27.72 12.10
CA ALA A 793 43.69 27.06 13.05
C ALA A 793 43.29 25.70 12.51
N PHE A 794 43.37 24.70 13.39
CA PHE A 794 42.79 23.39 13.11
C PHE A 794 41.29 23.59 12.98
N LYS A 795 40.74 23.30 11.80
CA LYS A 795 39.30 23.30 11.58
C LYS A 795 38.75 22.13 12.38
N VAL A 796 38.29 22.43 13.58
CA VAL A 796 37.49 21.51 14.38
C VAL A 796 36.05 21.70 13.92
N SER A 797 35.28 20.62 13.80
CA SER A 797 33.92 20.66 13.23
C SER A 797 33.13 21.86 13.81
N GLY A 798 32.85 22.87 12.97
CA GLY A 798 32.04 24.04 13.35
C GLY A 798 32.76 25.36 13.65
N ARG A 799 34.10 25.44 13.77
CA ARG A 799 34.83 26.74 13.90
C ARG A 799 36.24 26.72 13.31
N THR A 800 36.60 27.82 12.64
CA THR A 800 37.98 28.29 12.42
C THR A 800 38.38 29.16 13.61
N GLU A 801 39.46 28.80 14.31
CA GLU A 801 40.18 29.74 15.20
C GLU A 801 41.11 30.70 14.43
#